data_AF-A0AAY4BJJ1-F1
#
_entry.id   AF-A0AAY4BJJ1-F1
#
_cell.length_a   1.000
_cell.length_b   1.000
_cell.length_c   1.000
_cell.angle_alpha   90.00
_cell.angle_beta   90.00
_cell.angle_gamma   90.00
#
_symmetry.space_group_name_H-M   'P 1'
#
loop_
_entity.id
_entity.type
_entity.pdbx_description
1 polymer ?
#
loop_
_entity_poly.entity_id
_entity_poly.type
_entity_poly.pdbx_seq_one_letter_code
_entity_poly.pdbx_strand_id
1 'polypeptide(L)'
;MALKIVKGSIDRMFDKNLQDLVRGIRNHKEDEAKYISTCIDEIKQELKQDNIAVKANAVCKLTYLQMLGYDVSWAAFNIVEVMSSSKFTYKVSCSQLQLQSVDAVLITTIINSVSLPLVTQDLSSPNQYDTGVALTGLSCFVTPDLARDLASDIMTLMSHTKPYIRKKAVLIMYKVFLKYPESLRPAFPRLKEKLEDPDPGVQSAAVNVICELARRNPKNYLSLAPLFFKLMTSSTNNWVLIKIIKLFGALTPLEPRLGKKLIEPLTNLIHSTFCLVFAVLISLSSGMPNHSASIQVRDFPLKYLGLLAMSKILKTHPKSVQSHKDLILQCLDDKDESIRLRALDLLYGMVSKKNLMEIVKKLMLHVDKAEGTTYRDELLTKIIDICSQSNYQYITNFEWYISILVELTRLEGTRHGHLIASQMLDVAIRVKAIRVFAVAQMATLLDNGHLLTGNMQRNGICEVLYAAAWICGEFSEHLEDPMQTLEAMLRPKVATLPGHIQAVYVQNAAKLFATVLRKQEGTTDSLAAQETSQLLIDRLPLFVQSANLEVQERASCILQLVKYIQKLQQKEVEVAEEVTALFAGELNPVAPKAQKKVPVPDGLDLDAWINEPPSESESEDEKPKAIFTKEEPKHTRPRHTEVDEKELARRREARKQEQANNPFYIKTSPSSQKVYQDQPGVEHIPVVQIDLSVPLKVPGMPMSDQYLKLEEERRQKERSERKKKEKKKKREKHGRGRRADSGPESEEDITPAHHVDIVTEEMPENALPSDDDDKDPNDPHKALDIDLDKYV
;
A
#
# COMPACT_ATOMS: atom_id res chain seq x y z
N MET A 1 -11.42 -29.48 58.29
CA MET A 1 -12.27 -28.96 57.18
C MET A 1 -12.96 -27.64 57.52
N ALA A 2 -13.53 -27.45 58.71
CA ALA A 2 -14.16 -26.18 59.11
C ALA A 2 -13.25 -24.93 59.01
N LEU A 3 -11.96 -25.02 59.38
CA LEU A 3 -11.00 -23.91 59.25
C LEU A 3 -10.67 -23.52 57.80
N LYS A 4 -10.75 -24.46 56.84
CA LYS A 4 -10.55 -24.19 55.41
C LYS A 4 -11.76 -23.50 54.79
N ILE A 5 -12.96 -23.86 55.27
CA ILE A 5 -14.23 -23.23 54.90
C ILE A 5 -14.31 -21.83 55.48
N VAL A 6 -13.87 -21.63 56.73
CA VAL A 6 -13.80 -20.30 57.37
C VAL A 6 -12.74 -19.42 56.72
N LYS A 7 -11.56 -19.96 56.36
CA LYS A 7 -10.54 -19.19 55.62
C LYS A 7 -11.00 -18.81 54.20
N GLY A 8 -11.63 -19.74 53.48
CA GLY A 8 -12.28 -19.45 52.20
C GLY A 8 -13.49 -18.52 52.31
N SER A 9 -14.16 -18.46 53.47
CA SER A 9 -15.25 -17.52 53.75
C SER A 9 -14.75 -16.13 54.16
N ILE A 10 -13.56 -16.04 54.78
CA ILE A 10 -12.88 -14.78 55.12
C ILE A 10 -12.20 -14.17 53.87
N ASP A 11 -11.59 -14.99 53.02
CA ASP A 11 -11.06 -14.56 51.71
C ASP A 11 -12.19 -14.19 50.72
N ARG A 12 -13.40 -14.75 50.89
CA ARG A 12 -14.64 -14.30 50.21
C ARG A 12 -15.29 -13.07 50.86
N MET A 13 -14.84 -12.68 52.06
CA MET A 13 -15.39 -11.52 52.78
C MET A 13 -14.75 -10.20 52.34
N PHE A 14 -13.59 -10.28 51.68
CA PHE A 14 -12.92 -9.18 51.02
C PHE A 14 -12.82 -9.48 49.53
N ASP A 15 -13.81 -9.01 48.75
CA ASP A 15 -13.76 -9.13 47.29
C ASP A 15 -12.41 -8.59 46.79
N LYS A 16 -11.66 -9.43 46.05
CA LYS A 16 -10.39 -9.04 45.45
C LYS A 16 -10.61 -7.78 44.62
N ASN A 17 -9.83 -6.75 44.90
CA ASN A 17 -9.94 -5.49 44.17
C ASN A 17 -9.23 -5.59 42.81
N LEU A 18 -9.34 -4.55 41.98
CA LEU A 18 -8.66 -4.50 40.69
C LEU A 18 -7.14 -4.72 40.80
N GLN A 19 -6.49 -4.19 41.83
CA GLN A 19 -5.04 -4.36 42.00
C GLN A 19 -4.67 -5.81 42.30
N ASP A 20 -5.51 -6.52 43.06
CA ASP A 20 -5.34 -7.94 43.34
C ASP A 20 -5.49 -8.79 42.08
N LEU A 21 -6.45 -8.45 41.21
CA LEU A 21 -6.60 -9.11 39.90
C LEU A 21 -5.35 -8.91 39.03
N VAL A 22 -4.88 -7.66 38.89
CA VAL A 22 -3.70 -7.34 38.09
C VAL A 22 -2.45 -8.03 38.64
N ARG A 23 -2.28 -8.04 39.97
CA ARG A 23 -1.17 -8.74 40.64
C ARG A 23 -1.27 -10.24 40.44
N GLY A 24 -2.47 -10.80 40.53
CA GLY A 24 -2.76 -12.21 40.27
C GLY A 24 -2.35 -12.62 38.86
N ILE A 25 -2.82 -11.89 37.85
CA ILE A 25 -2.49 -12.14 36.43
C ILE A 25 -0.96 -12.09 36.22
N ARG A 26 -0.28 -11.08 36.77
CA ARG A 26 1.19 -10.95 36.65
C ARG A 26 1.98 -12.08 37.32
N ASN A 27 1.44 -12.68 38.38
CA ASN A 27 2.09 -13.77 39.10
C ASN A 27 1.85 -15.13 38.44
N HIS A 28 0.84 -15.27 37.58
CA HIS A 28 0.47 -16.50 36.89
C HIS A 28 0.87 -16.49 35.40
N LYS A 29 2.15 -16.24 35.09
CA LYS A 29 2.63 -16.16 33.70
C LYS A 29 2.52 -17.47 32.90
N GLU A 30 2.62 -18.62 33.57
CA GLU A 30 2.59 -19.94 32.91
C GLU A 30 1.18 -20.49 32.73
N ASP A 31 0.19 -20.01 33.51
CA ASP A 31 -1.20 -20.46 33.51
C ASP A 31 -2.20 -19.28 33.40
N GLU A 32 -1.79 -18.20 32.70
CA GLU A 32 -2.52 -16.92 32.66
C GLU A 32 -3.98 -17.10 32.20
N ALA A 33 -4.20 -17.88 31.14
CA ALA A 33 -5.53 -18.12 30.58
C ALA A 33 -6.48 -18.83 31.58
N LYS A 34 -5.98 -19.83 32.33
CA LYS A 34 -6.77 -20.54 33.34
C LYS A 34 -7.10 -19.65 34.52
N TYR A 35 -6.13 -18.84 34.96
CA TYR A 35 -6.32 -17.89 36.04
C TYR A 35 -7.37 -16.83 35.66
N ILE A 36 -7.28 -16.28 34.45
CA ILE A 36 -8.25 -15.30 33.94
C ILE A 36 -9.65 -15.92 33.82
N SER A 37 -9.77 -17.15 33.32
CA SER A 37 -11.07 -17.85 33.28
C SER A 37 -11.69 -17.96 34.69
N THR A 38 -10.88 -18.29 35.69
CA THR A 38 -11.33 -18.37 37.09
C THR A 38 -11.78 -17.00 37.59
N CYS A 39 -11.03 -15.93 37.29
CA CYS A 39 -11.40 -14.57 37.65
C CYS A 39 -12.69 -14.11 36.97
N ILE A 40 -12.92 -14.48 35.70
CA ILE A 40 -14.16 -14.16 34.99
C ILE A 40 -15.36 -14.82 35.69
N ASP A 41 -15.22 -16.06 36.15
CA ASP A 41 -16.29 -16.75 36.86
C ASP A 41 -16.54 -16.16 38.26
N GLU A 42 -15.48 -15.75 38.97
CA GLU A 42 -15.59 -14.97 40.22
C GLU A 42 -16.35 -13.65 39.97
N ILE A 43 -15.99 -12.90 38.93
CA ILE A 43 -16.65 -11.64 38.53
C ILE A 43 -18.12 -11.85 38.17
N LYS A 44 -18.47 -12.93 37.46
CA LYS A 44 -19.87 -13.27 37.16
C LYS A 44 -20.69 -13.51 38.43
N GLN A 45 -20.09 -14.07 39.48
CA GLN A 45 -20.76 -14.25 40.77
C GLN A 45 -20.92 -12.92 41.51
N GLU A 46 -19.88 -12.07 41.50
CA GLU A 46 -19.93 -10.72 42.08
C GLU A 46 -21.01 -9.84 41.45
N LEU A 47 -21.17 -9.91 40.12
CA LEU A 47 -22.20 -9.13 39.40
C LEU A 47 -23.64 -9.55 39.73
N LYS A 48 -23.85 -10.77 40.25
CA LYS A 48 -25.17 -11.25 40.70
C LYS A 48 -25.55 -10.77 42.10
N GLN A 49 -24.62 -10.19 42.86
CA GLN A 49 -24.90 -9.72 44.22
C GLN A 49 -25.68 -8.40 44.19
N ASP A 50 -26.62 -8.17 45.11
CA ASP A 50 -27.41 -6.92 45.15
C ASP A 50 -26.60 -5.68 45.56
N ASN A 51 -25.39 -5.86 46.10
CA ASN A 51 -24.56 -4.75 46.56
C ASN A 51 -23.88 -4.03 45.37
N ILE A 52 -24.33 -2.79 45.12
CA ILE A 52 -23.79 -1.91 44.06
C ILE A 52 -22.27 -1.70 44.20
N ALA A 53 -21.71 -1.68 45.41
CA ALA A 53 -20.27 -1.52 45.61
C ALA A 53 -19.47 -2.72 45.08
N VAL A 54 -20.01 -3.93 45.22
CA VAL A 54 -19.40 -5.16 44.72
C VAL A 54 -19.52 -5.21 43.20
N LYS A 55 -20.70 -4.90 42.65
CA LYS A 55 -20.90 -4.75 41.20
C LYS A 55 -19.93 -3.73 40.60
N ALA A 56 -19.72 -2.58 41.27
CA ALA A 56 -18.79 -1.56 40.80
C ALA A 56 -17.33 -2.06 40.76
N ASN A 57 -16.88 -2.81 41.79
CA ASN A 57 -15.56 -3.42 41.79
C ASN A 57 -15.41 -4.49 40.69
N ALA A 58 -16.45 -5.29 40.47
CA ALA A 58 -16.51 -6.27 39.38
C ALA A 58 -16.42 -5.60 38.00
N VAL A 59 -17.12 -4.48 37.79
CA VAL A 59 -17.05 -3.68 36.56
C VAL A 59 -15.65 -3.08 36.33
N CYS A 60 -14.98 -2.58 37.38
CA CYS A 60 -13.58 -2.14 37.29
C CYS A 60 -12.65 -3.27 36.81
N LYS A 61 -12.84 -4.49 37.35
CA LYS A 61 -12.09 -5.68 36.93
C LYS A 61 -12.35 -6.05 35.47
N LEU A 62 -13.60 -5.99 35.02
CA LEU A 62 -13.96 -6.22 33.62
C LEU A 62 -13.31 -5.21 32.67
N THR A 63 -13.17 -3.96 33.09
CA THR A 63 -12.51 -2.91 32.29
C THR A 63 -11.06 -3.31 31.96
N TYR A 64 -10.33 -3.85 32.93
CA TYR A 64 -8.97 -4.34 32.70
C TYR A 64 -8.93 -5.58 31.82
N LEU A 65 -9.86 -6.53 31.99
CA LEU A 65 -9.95 -7.71 31.12
C LEU A 65 -10.30 -7.32 29.68
N GLN A 66 -11.16 -6.33 29.48
CA GLN A 66 -11.45 -5.78 28.15
C GLN A 66 -10.19 -5.16 27.51
N MET A 67 -9.36 -4.46 28.28
CA MET A 67 -8.08 -3.92 27.79
C MET A 67 -7.09 -5.03 27.38
N LEU A 68 -7.20 -6.23 27.95
CA LEU A 68 -6.43 -7.42 27.55
C LEU A 68 -7.04 -8.15 26.33
N GLY A 69 -8.21 -7.73 25.85
CA GLY A 69 -8.88 -8.30 24.66
C GLY A 69 -9.94 -9.36 24.96
N TYR A 70 -10.36 -9.55 26.22
CA TYR A 70 -11.43 -10.47 26.58
C TYR A 70 -12.81 -9.86 26.33
N ASP A 71 -13.75 -10.69 25.88
CA ASP A 71 -15.15 -10.27 25.69
C ASP A 71 -15.88 -10.05 27.03
N VAL A 72 -16.49 -8.87 27.16
CA VAL A 72 -17.24 -8.42 28.35
C VAL A 72 -18.70 -8.08 28.03
N SER A 73 -19.16 -8.38 26.82
CA SER A 73 -20.51 -8.01 26.32
C SER A 73 -21.64 -8.49 27.22
N TRP A 74 -21.46 -9.66 27.84
CA TRP A 74 -22.41 -10.28 28.77
C TRP A 74 -22.66 -9.48 30.05
N ALA A 75 -21.80 -8.51 30.40
CA ALA A 75 -21.93 -7.67 31.59
C ALA A 75 -22.63 -6.32 31.34
N ALA A 76 -23.06 -6.04 30.10
CA ALA A 76 -23.59 -4.73 29.67
C ALA A 76 -24.70 -4.18 30.58
N PHE A 77 -25.64 -5.02 30.99
CA PHE A 77 -26.73 -4.59 31.89
C PHE A 77 -26.22 -4.15 33.27
N ASN A 78 -25.32 -4.93 33.87
CA ASN A 78 -24.75 -4.60 35.18
C ASN A 78 -23.91 -3.31 35.15
N ILE A 79 -23.26 -3.02 34.00
CA ILE A 79 -22.54 -1.77 33.79
C ILE A 79 -23.51 -0.58 33.82
N VAL A 80 -24.67 -0.70 33.17
CA VAL A 80 -25.71 0.35 33.16
C VAL A 80 -26.34 0.52 34.55
N GLU A 81 -26.56 -0.58 35.26
CA GLU A 81 -27.05 -0.56 36.64
C GLU A 81 -26.10 0.20 37.57
N VAL A 82 -24.79 -0.10 37.52
CA VAL A 82 -23.78 0.61 38.32
C VAL A 82 -23.70 2.09 37.91
N MET A 83 -23.86 2.40 36.63
CA MET A 83 -23.88 3.78 36.11
C MET A 83 -25.05 4.60 36.67
N SER A 84 -26.19 3.97 36.98
CA SER A 84 -27.35 4.62 37.59
C SER A 84 -27.16 5.00 39.06
N SER A 85 -26.08 4.53 39.71
CA SER A 85 -25.79 4.82 41.12
C SER A 85 -25.53 6.31 41.37
N SER A 86 -25.97 6.86 42.50
CA SER A 86 -25.71 8.25 42.91
C SER A 86 -24.25 8.55 43.27
N LYS A 87 -23.39 7.53 43.42
CA LYS A 87 -21.98 7.71 43.78
C LYS A 87 -21.11 8.00 42.55
N PHE A 88 -20.50 9.18 42.55
CA PHE A 88 -19.58 9.64 41.49
C PHE A 88 -18.49 8.62 41.11
N THR A 89 -17.84 8.00 42.09
CA THR A 89 -16.75 7.02 41.85
C THR A 89 -17.22 5.84 41.00
N TYR A 90 -18.46 5.39 41.15
CA TYR A 90 -19.01 4.26 40.39
C TYR A 90 -19.35 4.66 38.95
N LYS A 91 -19.86 5.88 38.76
CA LYS A 91 -20.12 6.45 37.42
C LYS A 91 -18.84 6.60 36.61
N VAL A 92 -17.76 7.08 37.23
CA VAL A 92 -16.45 7.25 36.59
C VAL A 92 -15.90 5.89 36.10
N SER A 93 -15.92 4.88 36.96
CA SER A 93 -15.45 3.52 36.61
C SER A 93 -16.21 2.91 35.42
N CYS A 94 -17.53 3.09 35.35
CA CYS A 94 -18.32 2.62 34.21
C CYS A 94 -18.07 3.41 32.92
N SER A 95 -17.82 4.72 33.03
CA SER A 95 -17.59 5.60 31.86
C SER A 95 -16.26 5.33 31.13
N GLN A 96 -15.32 4.62 31.77
CA GLN A 96 -14.02 4.23 31.21
C GLN A 96 -14.06 2.96 30.35
N LEU A 97 -15.17 2.22 30.39
CA LEU A 97 -15.40 1.11 29.47
C LEU A 97 -15.67 1.69 28.09
N GLN A 98 -14.65 1.64 27.23
CA GLN A 98 -14.81 1.94 25.81
C GLN A 98 -15.70 0.84 25.22
N LEU A 99 -16.98 1.12 25.01
CA LEU A 99 -17.95 0.21 24.36
C LEU A 99 -17.70 0.07 22.84
N GLN A 100 -16.44 0.16 22.40
CA GLN A 100 -16.08 0.15 20.98
C GLN A 100 -16.20 -1.22 20.31
N SER A 101 -16.41 -2.30 21.07
CA SER A 101 -16.31 -3.68 20.56
C SER A 101 -17.54 -4.55 20.85
N VAL A 102 -18.71 -3.96 21.11
CA VAL A 102 -19.90 -4.72 21.51
C VAL A 102 -21.07 -4.38 20.58
N ASP A 103 -21.74 -5.42 20.09
CA ASP A 103 -22.81 -5.36 19.09
C ASP A 103 -23.76 -4.17 19.26
N ALA A 104 -23.84 -3.36 18.20
CA ALA A 104 -24.53 -2.08 18.15
C ALA A 104 -26.03 -2.13 18.46
N VAL A 105 -26.67 -3.31 18.52
CA VAL A 105 -28.13 -3.44 18.66
C VAL A 105 -28.58 -3.53 20.12
N LEU A 106 -27.87 -4.30 20.95
CA LEU A 106 -28.25 -4.51 22.36
C LEU A 106 -27.94 -3.29 23.23
N ILE A 107 -26.80 -2.65 22.97
CA ILE A 107 -26.38 -1.42 23.65
C ILE A 107 -27.22 -0.23 23.23
N THR A 108 -27.55 -0.07 21.94
CA THR A 108 -28.39 1.07 21.50
C THR A 108 -29.78 1.02 22.12
N THR A 109 -30.35 -0.16 22.31
CA THR A 109 -31.66 -0.31 22.97
C THR A 109 -31.59 0.04 24.45
N ILE A 110 -30.61 -0.48 25.19
CA ILE A 110 -30.45 -0.23 26.64
C ILE A 110 -29.98 1.22 26.92
N ILE A 111 -29.10 1.77 26.09
CA ILE A 111 -28.60 3.16 26.20
C ILE A 111 -29.72 4.15 25.87
N ASN A 112 -30.49 3.94 24.79
CA ASN A 112 -31.55 4.88 24.43
C ASN A 112 -32.71 4.86 25.43
N SER A 113 -33.07 3.70 26.01
CA SER A 113 -34.21 3.60 26.93
C SER A 113 -33.88 3.93 28.40
N VAL A 114 -32.64 3.71 28.85
CA VAL A 114 -32.24 3.88 30.27
C VAL A 114 -31.23 5.01 30.48
N SER A 115 -30.32 5.25 29.54
CA SER A 115 -29.26 6.26 29.72
C SER A 115 -29.73 7.69 29.42
N LEU A 116 -30.75 7.90 28.57
CA LEU A 116 -31.24 9.26 28.28
C LEU A 116 -31.77 9.98 29.54
N PRO A 117 -32.69 9.40 30.36
CA PRO A 117 -33.13 10.03 31.61
C PRO A 117 -31.98 10.28 32.59
N LEU A 118 -31.06 9.31 32.73
CA LEU A 118 -29.92 9.41 33.64
C LEU A 118 -28.93 10.52 33.21
N VAL A 119 -28.64 10.61 31.91
CA VAL A 119 -27.79 11.67 31.36
C VAL A 119 -28.48 13.02 31.54
N THR A 120 -29.77 13.16 31.23
CA THR A 120 -30.49 14.43 31.46
C THR A 120 -30.50 14.85 32.93
N GLN A 121 -30.66 13.90 33.85
CA GLN A 121 -30.57 14.13 35.29
C GLN A 121 -29.17 14.59 35.70
N ASP A 122 -28.12 13.91 35.23
CA ASP A 122 -26.73 14.24 35.56
C ASP A 122 -26.25 15.55 34.92
N LEU A 123 -26.77 15.89 33.74
CA LEU A 123 -26.53 17.18 33.09
C LEU A 123 -27.09 18.36 33.92
N SER A 124 -28.14 18.11 34.69
CA SER A 124 -28.79 19.08 35.59
C SER A 124 -28.25 19.03 37.02
N SER A 125 -27.22 18.22 37.30
CA SER A 125 -26.65 18.08 38.66
C SER A 125 -26.00 19.38 39.14
N PRO A 126 -26.15 19.76 40.43
CA PRO A 126 -25.42 20.90 41.01
C PRO A 126 -23.90 20.63 41.13
N ASN A 127 -23.51 19.36 41.13
CA ASN A 127 -22.13 18.93 41.19
C ASN A 127 -21.50 18.90 39.78
N GLN A 128 -20.48 19.73 39.58
CA GLN A 128 -19.84 19.90 38.28
C GLN A 128 -19.16 18.64 37.74
N TYR A 129 -18.78 17.73 38.64
CA TYR A 129 -18.09 16.50 38.24
C TYR A 129 -19.08 15.49 37.67
N ASP A 130 -20.31 15.41 38.19
CA ASP A 130 -21.36 14.54 37.64
C ASP A 130 -21.73 14.98 36.22
N THR A 131 -22.00 16.28 36.03
CA THR A 131 -22.20 16.87 34.70
C THR A 131 -21.00 16.64 33.79
N GLY A 132 -19.78 16.76 34.31
CA GLY A 132 -18.55 16.55 33.54
C GLY A 132 -18.34 15.12 33.07
N VAL A 133 -18.70 14.12 33.90
CA VAL A 133 -18.65 12.70 33.54
C VAL A 133 -19.74 12.38 32.53
N ALA A 134 -20.97 12.89 32.73
CA ALA A 134 -22.06 12.72 31.78
C ALA A 134 -21.69 13.23 30.37
N LEU A 135 -21.14 14.46 30.27
CA LEU A 135 -20.69 15.02 28.99
C LEU A 135 -19.54 14.23 28.34
N THR A 136 -18.63 13.66 29.14
CA THR A 136 -17.51 12.86 28.62
C THR A 136 -17.98 11.48 28.15
N GLY A 137 -18.83 10.83 28.95
CA GLY A 137 -19.42 9.54 28.66
C GLY A 137 -20.29 9.59 27.41
N LEU A 138 -21.13 10.62 27.29
CA LEU A 138 -21.96 10.86 26.10
C LEU A 138 -21.14 10.86 24.80
N SER A 139 -19.89 11.32 24.86
CA SER A 139 -19.00 11.33 23.71
C SER A 139 -18.73 9.93 23.13
N CYS A 140 -18.82 8.88 23.94
CA CYS A 140 -18.50 7.51 23.54
C CYS A 140 -19.65 6.79 22.82
N PHE A 141 -20.91 7.20 23.07
CA PHE A 141 -22.10 6.49 22.58
C PHE A 141 -23.16 7.39 21.94
N VAL A 142 -22.81 8.62 21.53
CA VAL A 142 -23.76 9.54 20.90
C VAL A 142 -24.39 8.95 19.62
N THR A 143 -25.70 8.73 19.66
CA THR A 143 -26.54 8.32 18.52
C THR A 143 -27.21 9.55 17.88
N PRO A 144 -27.71 9.47 16.63
CA PRO A 144 -28.43 10.59 16.00
C PRO A 144 -29.65 11.08 16.79
N ASP A 145 -30.41 10.16 17.39
CA ASP A 145 -31.58 10.52 18.21
C ASP A 145 -31.16 11.20 19.52
N LEU A 146 -30.17 10.64 20.21
CA LEU A 146 -29.62 11.23 21.44
C LEU A 146 -29.00 12.62 21.19
N ALA A 147 -28.35 12.79 20.04
CA ALA A 147 -27.81 14.08 19.61
C ALA A 147 -28.92 15.12 19.37
N ARG A 148 -30.03 14.71 18.75
CA ARG A 148 -31.19 15.57 18.49
C ARG A 148 -31.84 16.03 19.80
N ASP A 149 -32.06 15.09 20.73
CA ASP A 149 -32.79 15.33 21.97
C ASP A 149 -31.97 16.18 22.95
N LEU A 150 -30.66 15.92 23.08
CA LEU A 150 -29.79 16.62 24.04
C LEU A 150 -29.14 17.90 23.50
N ALA A 151 -29.25 18.21 22.20
CA ALA A 151 -28.56 19.36 21.62
C ALA A 151 -28.89 20.68 22.34
N SER A 152 -30.16 20.89 22.68
CA SER A 152 -30.63 22.13 23.33
C SER A 152 -30.06 22.30 24.75
N ASP A 153 -30.04 21.21 25.53
CA ASP A 153 -29.50 21.19 26.89
C ASP A 153 -28.00 21.43 26.89
N ILE A 154 -27.26 20.75 26.01
CA ILE A 154 -25.80 20.91 25.88
C ILE A 154 -25.46 22.34 25.44
N MET A 155 -26.22 22.91 24.50
CA MET A 155 -26.04 24.32 24.10
C MET A 155 -26.22 25.28 25.28
N THR A 156 -27.10 24.97 26.22
CA THR A 156 -27.30 25.78 27.44
C THR A 156 -26.11 25.68 28.38
N LEU A 157 -25.53 24.47 28.52
CA LEU A 157 -24.32 24.24 29.33
C LEU A 157 -23.07 24.96 28.81
N MET A 158 -23.04 25.37 27.53
CA MET A 158 -21.97 26.24 27.00
C MET A 158 -21.91 27.61 27.68
N SER A 159 -22.98 28.04 28.35
CA SER A 159 -23.04 29.32 29.08
C SER A 159 -23.00 29.14 30.60
N HIS A 160 -22.64 27.95 31.07
CA HIS A 160 -22.58 27.66 32.51
C HIS A 160 -21.51 28.51 33.22
N THR A 161 -21.74 28.88 34.48
CA THR A 161 -20.82 29.73 35.27
C THR A 161 -19.43 29.11 35.44
N LYS A 162 -19.37 27.78 35.62
CA LYS A 162 -18.13 27.01 35.79
C LYS A 162 -17.42 26.71 34.44
N PRO A 163 -16.15 27.12 34.24
CA PRO A 163 -15.40 26.88 33.01
C PRO A 163 -15.22 25.40 32.66
N TYR A 164 -15.08 24.53 33.67
CA TYR A 164 -14.95 23.08 33.50
C TYR A 164 -16.11 22.48 32.69
N ILE A 165 -17.35 22.92 32.96
CA ILE A 165 -18.55 22.47 32.25
C ILE A 165 -18.59 23.08 30.85
N ARG A 166 -18.37 24.40 30.72
CA ARG A 166 -18.37 25.08 29.41
C ARG A 166 -17.41 24.42 28.43
N LYS A 167 -16.18 24.12 28.87
CA LYS A 167 -15.15 23.45 28.07
C LYS A 167 -15.63 22.09 27.53
N LYS A 168 -16.23 21.27 28.40
CA LYS A 168 -16.74 19.94 28.01
C LYS A 168 -17.96 20.04 27.09
N ALA A 169 -18.88 20.97 27.39
CA ALA A 169 -20.06 21.25 26.56
C ALA A 169 -19.63 21.64 25.14
N VAL A 170 -18.67 22.55 25.00
CA VAL A 170 -18.11 22.94 23.69
C VAL A 170 -17.54 21.73 22.94
N LEU A 171 -16.73 20.88 23.60
CA LEU A 171 -16.12 19.72 22.94
C LEU A 171 -17.13 18.66 22.50
N ILE A 172 -18.17 18.37 23.30
CA ILE A 172 -19.19 17.38 22.92
C ILE A 172 -20.05 17.86 21.75
N MET A 173 -20.28 19.19 21.63
CA MET A 173 -21.03 19.75 20.51
C MET A 173 -20.43 19.35 19.15
N TYR A 174 -19.11 19.18 19.03
CA TYR A 174 -18.51 18.64 17.80
C TYR A 174 -19.07 17.26 17.42
N LYS A 175 -19.17 16.33 18.37
CA LYS A 175 -19.75 15.00 18.11
C LYS A 175 -21.25 15.06 17.88
N VAL A 176 -21.96 15.99 18.54
CA VAL A 176 -23.38 16.27 18.26
C VAL A 176 -23.54 16.74 16.82
N PHE A 177 -22.71 17.66 16.33
CA PHE A 177 -22.77 18.11 14.93
C PHE A 177 -22.54 16.96 13.94
N LEU A 178 -21.62 16.04 14.23
CA LEU A 178 -21.39 14.86 13.38
C LEU A 178 -22.60 13.93 13.25
N LYS A 179 -23.44 13.86 14.28
CA LYS A 179 -24.62 12.98 14.33
C LYS A 179 -25.93 13.69 14.01
N TYR A 180 -26.02 14.98 14.31
CA TYR A 180 -27.15 15.87 14.07
C TYR A 180 -26.66 17.25 13.57
N PRO A 181 -26.30 17.36 12.27
CA PRO A 181 -25.70 18.56 11.68
C PRO A 181 -26.56 19.84 11.77
N GLU A 182 -27.89 19.71 11.74
CA GLU A 182 -28.84 20.84 11.84
C GLU A 182 -28.65 21.67 13.13
N SER A 183 -28.10 21.08 14.20
CA SER A 183 -27.80 21.79 15.43
C SER A 183 -26.65 22.80 15.32
N LEU A 184 -25.84 22.75 14.26
CA LEU A 184 -24.71 23.67 14.08
C LEU A 184 -25.15 25.12 13.93
N ARG A 185 -26.16 25.38 13.10
CA ARG A 185 -26.68 26.73 12.85
C ARG A 185 -27.11 27.45 14.14
N PRO A 186 -27.99 26.89 14.99
CA PRO A 186 -28.39 27.55 16.24
C PRO A 186 -27.26 27.61 17.28
N ALA A 187 -26.32 26.67 17.27
CA ALA A 187 -25.18 26.67 18.21
C ALA A 187 -24.07 27.66 17.82
N PHE A 188 -23.96 28.04 16.56
CA PHE A 188 -22.83 28.79 16.02
C PHE A 188 -22.60 30.16 16.70
N PRO A 189 -23.62 30.99 16.99
CA PRO A 189 -23.41 32.25 17.71
C PRO A 189 -22.78 32.05 19.09
N ARG A 190 -23.25 31.03 19.84
CA ARG A 190 -22.69 30.70 21.16
C ARG A 190 -21.27 30.18 21.04
N LEU A 191 -20.98 29.37 20.02
CA LEU A 191 -19.65 28.84 19.75
C LEU A 191 -18.65 29.97 19.42
N LYS A 192 -19.10 30.96 18.65
CA LYS A 192 -18.31 32.17 18.34
C LYS A 192 -17.98 32.97 19.59
N GLU A 193 -18.94 33.19 20.47
CA GLU A 193 -18.72 33.87 21.76
C GLU A 193 -17.66 33.17 22.61
N LYS A 194 -17.62 31.82 22.60
CA LYS A 194 -16.63 31.06 23.37
C LYS A 194 -15.18 31.21 22.87
N LEU A 195 -14.94 31.78 21.69
CA LEU A 195 -13.58 32.14 21.25
C LEU A 195 -12.95 33.26 22.07
N GLU A 196 -13.78 34.08 22.74
CA GLU A 196 -13.34 35.17 23.61
C GLU A 196 -13.62 34.86 25.09
N ASP A 197 -13.80 33.58 25.44
CA ASP A 197 -14.03 33.17 26.84
C ASP A 197 -12.81 33.52 27.71
N PRO A 198 -13.03 34.02 28.95
CA PRO A 198 -11.94 34.38 29.86
C PRO A 198 -11.10 33.17 30.29
N ASP A 199 -11.64 31.94 30.24
CA ASP A 199 -10.89 30.73 30.54
C ASP A 199 -10.13 30.21 29.30
N PRO A 200 -8.79 30.11 29.33
CA PRO A 200 -8.00 29.64 28.19
C PRO A 200 -8.34 28.20 27.75
N GLY A 201 -8.85 27.38 28.67
CA GLY A 201 -9.26 26.00 28.39
C GLY A 201 -10.55 25.93 27.57
N VAL A 202 -11.53 26.79 27.87
CA VAL A 202 -12.76 26.94 27.08
C VAL A 202 -12.44 27.54 25.71
N GLN A 203 -11.64 28.60 25.67
CA GLN A 203 -11.18 29.21 24.41
C GLN A 203 -10.47 28.18 23.51
N SER A 204 -9.55 27.39 24.07
CA SER A 204 -8.86 26.33 23.31
C SER A 204 -9.81 25.26 22.78
N ALA A 205 -10.85 24.90 23.54
CA ALA A 205 -11.89 23.98 23.09
C ALA A 205 -12.72 24.56 21.95
N ALA A 206 -13.10 25.84 22.02
CA ALA A 206 -13.83 26.53 20.95
C ALA A 206 -13.00 26.61 19.66
N VAL A 207 -11.72 27.02 19.77
CA VAL A 207 -10.78 27.01 18.63
C VAL A 207 -10.67 25.60 18.05
N ASN A 208 -10.55 24.57 18.90
CA ASN A 208 -10.48 23.19 18.45
C ASN A 208 -11.68 22.80 17.58
N VAL A 209 -12.90 22.96 18.11
CA VAL A 209 -14.13 22.56 17.42
C VAL A 209 -14.30 23.34 16.11
N ILE A 210 -14.13 24.67 16.15
CA ILE A 210 -14.27 25.50 14.95
C ILE A 210 -13.23 25.12 13.89
N CYS A 211 -11.96 24.90 14.26
CA CYS A 211 -10.94 24.48 13.31
C CYS A 211 -11.17 23.08 12.73
N GLU A 212 -11.83 22.16 13.45
CA GLU A 212 -12.24 20.86 12.89
C GLU A 212 -13.38 21.04 11.87
N LEU A 213 -14.40 21.84 12.20
CA LEU A 213 -15.54 22.10 11.32
C LEU A 213 -15.13 22.85 10.04
N ALA A 214 -14.28 23.87 10.20
CA ALA A 214 -13.82 24.71 9.10
C ALA A 214 -12.88 23.99 8.11
N ARG A 215 -12.32 22.82 8.47
CA ARG A 215 -11.53 22.02 7.50
C ARG A 215 -12.38 21.42 6.39
N ARG A 216 -13.67 21.18 6.63
CA ARG A 216 -14.58 20.57 5.65
C ARG A 216 -15.19 21.65 4.75
N ASN A 217 -15.71 22.73 5.35
CA ASN A 217 -16.23 23.88 4.62
C ASN A 217 -15.62 25.18 5.19
N PRO A 218 -14.45 25.63 4.68
CA PRO A 218 -13.76 26.81 5.21
C PRO A 218 -14.48 28.14 4.91
N LYS A 219 -15.33 28.19 3.87
CA LYS A 219 -16.01 29.44 3.43
C LYS A 219 -16.86 30.04 4.54
N ASN A 220 -17.64 29.20 5.23
CA ASN A 220 -18.53 29.58 6.32
C ASN A 220 -17.84 30.28 7.51
N TYR A 221 -16.52 30.13 7.64
CA TYR A 221 -15.76 30.62 8.79
C TYR A 221 -14.87 31.82 8.45
N LEU A 222 -14.93 32.34 7.21
CA LEU A 222 -14.14 33.50 6.78
C LEU A 222 -14.39 34.74 7.63
N SER A 223 -15.62 34.97 8.09
CA SER A 223 -15.96 36.09 8.96
C SER A 223 -15.22 36.06 10.32
N LEU A 224 -14.72 34.90 10.73
CA LEU A 224 -13.96 34.73 11.98
C LEU A 224 -12.46 35.00 11.82
N ALA A 225 -11.96 35.22 10.60
CA ALA A 225 -10.54 35.41 10.33
C ALA A 225 -9.90 36.55 11.16
N PRO A 226 -10.52 37.73 11.37
CA PRO A 226 -9.95 38.78 12.22
C PRO A 226 -9.76 38.34 13.68
N LEU A 227 -10.71 37.56 14.21
CA LEU A 227 -10.67 37.07 15.57
C LEU A 227 -9.57 36.01 15.75
N PHE A 228 -9.44 35.08 14.80
CA PHE A 228 -8.35 34.12 14.79
C PHE A 228 -6.98 34.78 14.62
N PHE A 229 -6.90 35.89 13.88
CA PHE A 229 -5.65 36.64 13.71
C PHE A 229 -5.20 37.25 15.03
N LYS A 230 -6.12 37.89 15.76
CA LYS A 230 -5.88 38.40 17.12
C LYS A 230 -5.38 37.29 18.04
N LEU A 231 -6.09 36.15 18.08
CA LEU A 231 -5.71 34.98 18.88
C LEU A 231 -4.33 34.42 18.53
N MET A 232 -3.96 34.39 17.25
CA MET A 232 -2.64 33.95 16.81
C MET A 232 -1.52 34.87 17.33
N THR A 233 -1.77 36.18 17.37
CA THR A 233 -0.78 37.17 17.85
C THR A 233 -0.71 37.28 19.37
N SER A 234 -1.80 36.99 20.08
CA SER A 234 -1.89 37.17 21.53
C SER A 234 -1.66 35.89 22.34
N SER A 235 -1.86 34.71 21.74
CA SER A 235 -1.78 33.42 22.45
C SER A 235 -0.35 32.89 22.51
N THR A 236 0.04 32.38 23.68
CA THR A 236 1.30 31.63 23.88
C THR A 236 1.09 30.11 23.79
N ASN A 237 -0.14 29.64 23.56
CA ASN A 237 -0.45 28.22 23.51
C ASN A 237 -0.16 27.63 22.11
N ASN A 238 0.98 26.93 22.00
CA ASN A 238 1.41 26.28 20.77
C ASN A 238 0.34 25.39 20.11
N TRP A 239 -0.51 24.69 20.88
CA TRP A 239 -1.55 23.83 20.32
C TRP A 239 -2.67 24.61 19.63
N VAL A 240 -3.04 25.76 20.20
CA VAL A 240 -4.02 26.69 19.62
C VAL A 240 -3.42 27.33 18.37
N LEU A 241 -2.17 27.81 18.45
CA LEU A 241 -1.46 28.40 17.31
C LEU A 241 -1.40 27.43 16.12
N ILE A 242 -1.02 26.17 16.32
CA ILE A 242 -0.97 25.16 15.25
C ILE A 242 -2.34 25.00 14.57
N LYS A 243 -3.44 24.97 15.35
CA LYS A 243 -4.79 24.83 14.80
C LYS A 243 -5.22 26.05 13.99
N ILE A 244 -4.93 27.24 14.50
CA ILE A 244 -5.22 28.52 13.81
C ILE A 244 -4.41 28.63 12.52
N ILE A 245 -3.11 28.31 12.55
CA ILE A 245 -2.25 28.32 11.36
C ILE A 245 -2.78 27.37 10.29
N LYS A 246 -3.16 26.14 10.67
CA LYS A 246 -3.78 25.17 9.75
C LYS A 246 -5.10 25.68 9.17
N LEU A 247 -5.93 26.32 9.99
CA LEU A 247 -7.17 26.96 9.54
C LEU A 247 -6.86 28.06 8.51
N PHE A 248 -5.90 28.94 8.78
CA PHE A 248 -5.49 29.96 7.83
C PHE A 248 -4.95 29.38 6.51
N GLY A 249 -4.28 28.23 6.55
CA GLY A 249 -3.90 27.49 5.35
C GLY A 249 -5.08 27.12 4.46
N ALA A 250 -6.25 26.85 5.04
CA ALA A 250 -7.50 26.55 4.33
C ALA A 250 -8.29 27.82 3.93
N LEU A 251 -8.20 28.90 4.70
CA LEU A 251 -8.89 30.17 4.41
C LEU A 251 -8.16 31.02 3.36
N THR A 252 -6.82 30.97 3.29
CA THR A 252 -6.02 31.82 2.39
C THR A 252 -6.32 31.61 0.90
N PRO A 253 -6.55 30.39 0.38
CA PRO A 253 -7.02 30.19 -1.00
C PRO A 253 -8.34 30.90 -1.32
N LEU A 254 -9.21 31.10 -0.32
CA LEU A 254 -10.51 31.72 -0.49
C LEU A 254 -10.45 33.26 -0.38
N GLU A 255 -9.58 33.78 0.47
CA GLU A 255 -9.36 35.23 0.64
C GLU A 255 -7.86 35.57 0.56
N PRO A 256 -7.31 35.80 -0.65
CA PRO A 256 -5.87 35.99 -0.87
C PRO A 256 -5.26 37.21 -0.14
N ARG A 257 -6.09 38.21 0.22
CA ARG A 257 -5.65 39.39 0.97
C ARG A 257 -5.17 39.03 2.38
N LEU A 258 -5.72 37.97 2.97
CA LEU A 258 -5.34 37.46 4.28
C LEU A 258 -3.91 36.93 4.27
N GLY A 259 -3.52 36.25 3.19
CA GLY A 259 -2.17 35.71 3.01
C GLY A 259 -1.09 36.77 3.23
N LYS A 260 -1.24 37.95 2.62
CA LYS A 260 -0.27 39.06 2.77
C LYS A 260 -0.12 39.55 4.22
N LYS A 261 -1.21 39.60 4.99
CA LYS A 261 -1.19 40.03 6.40
C LYS A 261 -0.61 38.97 7.34
N LEU A 262 -0.67 37.70 6.94
CA LEU A 262 -0.15 36.58 7.73
C LEU A 262 1.38 36.44 7.61
N ILE A 263 2.01 36.99 6.58
CA ILE A 263 3.46 36.80 6.33
C ILE A 263 4.30 37.16 7.55
N GLU A 264 4.21 38.41 8.02
CA GLU A 264 5.06 38.91 9.11
C GLU A 264 4.84 38.15 10.45
N PRO A 265 3.60 37.94 10.94
CA PRO A 265 3.36 37.13 12.13
C PRO A 265 3.87 35.68 11.99
N LEU A 266 3.69 35.07 10.83
CA LEU A 266 4.14 33.69 10.58
C LEU A 266 5.67 33.61 10.51
N THR A 267 6.34 34.60 9.93
CA THR A 267 7.82 34.70 9.94
C THR A 267 8.35 34.82 11.37
N ASN A 268 7.73 35.65 12.21
CA ASN A 268 8.14 35.77 13.62
C ASN A 268 7.94 34.44 14.39
N LEU A 269 6.88 33.68 14.10
CA LEU A 269 6.63 32.37 14.71
C LEU A 269 7.59 31.28 14.21
N ILE A 270 8.07 31.35 12.97
CA ILE A 270 9.07 30.42 12.43
C ILE A 270 10.36 30.46 13.27
N HIS A 271 10.72 31.61 13.83
CA HIS A 271 11.93 31.74 14.65
C HIS A 271 11.74 31.30 16.12
N SER A 272 10.51 31.00 16.55
CA SER A 272 10.20 30.76 17.97
C SER A 272 10.10 29.27 18.36
N THR A 273 9.51 28.39 17.53
CA THR A 273 9.39 26.95 17.88
C THR A 273 9.31 26.04 16.66
N PHE A 274 10.09 24.94 16.65
CA PHE A 274 10.19 23.99 15.54
C PHE A 274 8.85 23.40 15.04
N CYS A 275 7.92 23.05 15.93
CA CYS A 275 6.61 22.52 15.53
C CYS A 275 5.74 23.53 14.76
N LEU A 276 5.91 24.83 15.06
CA LEU A 276 5.21 25.90 14.38
C LEU A 276 5.78 26.08 12.97
N VAL A 277 7.10 25.99 12.80
CA VAL A 277 7.77 26.07 11.49
C VAL A 277 7.12 25.13 10.46
N PHE A 278 6.92 23.86 10.83
CA PHE A 278 6.35 22.87 9.91
C PHE A 278 4.86 23.11 9.64
N ALA A 279 4.08 23.49 10.65
CA ALA A 279 2.66 23.83 10.47
C ALA A 279 2.51 25.04 9.54
N VAL A 280 3.38 26.03 9.69
CA VAL A 280 3.46 27.23 8.85
C VAL A 280 3.86 26.86 7.43
N LEU A 281 4.95 26.12 7.22
CA LEU A 281 5.41 25.72 5.88
C LEU A 281 4.36 24.90 5.12
N ILE A 282 3.67 23.98 5.78
CA ILE A 282 2.60 23.18 5.18
C ILE A 282 1.40 24.07 4.79
N SER A 283 1.03 25.01 5.65
CA SER A 283 -0.13 25.89 5.43
C SER A 283 0.13 26.99 4.40
N LEU A 284 1.37 27.48 4.32
CA LEU A 284 1.81 28.44 3.30
C LEU A 284 1.87 27.79 1.91
N SER A 285 2.35 26.54 1.84
CA SER A 285 2.40 25.76 0.60
C SER A 285 1.02 25.50 -0.01
N SER A 286 -0.01 25.29 0.82
CA SER A 286 -1.39 25.10 0.34
C SER A 286 -2.13 26.40 0.01
N GLY A 287 -1.68 27.54 0.56
CA GLY A 287 -2.42 28.81 0.54
C GLY A 287 -1.89 29.91 -0.36
N MET A 288 -0.60 29.94 -0.69
CA MET A 288 0.02 31.08 -1.39
C MET A 288 0.91 30.65 -2.56
N PRO A 289 0.45 30.83 -3.82
CA PRO A 289 1.16 30.32 -5.00
C PRO A 289 2.41 31.10 -5.43
N ASN A 290 2.72 32.27 -4.86
CA ASN A 290 3.75 33.18 -5.42
C ASN A 290 4.84 33.65 -4.44
N HIS A 291 5.11 32.98 -3.32
CA HIS A 291 6.17 33.40 -2.41
C HIS A 291 7.27 32.34 -2.28
N SER A 292 8.36 32.58 -3.00
CA SER A 292 9.63 31.83 -2.96
C SER A 292 10.53 32.23 -1.80
N ALA A 293 10.14 33.24 -1.02
CA ALA A 293 10.94 33.76 0.08
C ALA A 293 10.77 32.87 1.33
N SER A 294 11.89 32.34 1.80
CA SER A 294 12.08 31.75 3.15
C SER A 294 11.87 30.24 3.32
N ILE A 295 12.04 29.41 2.29
CA ILE A 295 12.38 27.98 2.48
C ILE A 295 13.91 27.84 2.45
N GLN A 296 14.61 28.58 3.31
CA GLN A 296 16.00 28.27 3.64
C GLN A 296 15.99 27.55 4.99
N VAL A 297 15.45 26.34 5.02
CA VAL A 297 15.54 25.49 6.21
C VAL A 297 16.84 24.73 6.12
N ARG A 298 17.94 25.40 6.51
CA ARG A 298 19.19 24.72 6.81
C ARG A 298 18.97 23.96 8.11
N ASP A 299 19.23 22.65 8.05
CA ASP A 299 19.17 21.69 9.15
C ASP A 299 17.78 21.53 9.78
N PHE A 300 16.93 20.68 9.17
CA PHE A 300 15.76 20.17 9.89
C PHE A 300 16.25 19.34 11.08
N PRO A 301 15.97 19.73 12.34
CA PRO A 301 16.31 18.89 13.50
C PRO A 301 15.52 17.57 13.47
N LEU A 302 14.44 17.50 12.68
CA LEU A 302 13.61 16.32 12.45
C LEU A 302 13.51 16.08 10.93
N LYS A 303 14.46 15.31 10.37
CA LYS A 303 14.53 14.97 8.93
C LYS A 303 13.20 14.48 8.38
N TYR A 304 12.51 13.58 9.10
CA TYR A 304 11.20 13.04 8.69
C TYR A 304 10.16 14.13 8.41
N LEU A 305 10.03 15.10 9.33
CA LEU A 305 9.04 16.16 9.23
C LEU A 305 9.42 17.19 8.14
N GLY A 306 10.73 17.39 7.92
CA GLY A 306 11.28 18.12 6.77
C GLY A 306 10.87 17.53 5.44
N LEU A 307 11.09 16.22 5.25
CA LEU A 307 10.70 15.51 4.04
C LEU A 307 9.18 15.55 3.82
N LEU A 308 8.38 15.42 4.90
CA LEU A 308 6.92 15.53 4.81
C LEU A 308 6.47 16.93 4.37
N ALA A 309 7.10 17.98 4.88
CA ALA A 309 6.80 19.35 4.45
C ALA A 309 7.22 19.59 2.99
N MET A 310 8.41 19.13 2.60
CA MET A 310 8.91 19.23 1.22
C MET A 310 8.00 18.51 0.22
N SER A 311 7.43 17.36 0.58
CA SER A 311 6.48 16.63 -0.27
C SER A 311 5.22 17.45 -0.60
N LYS A 312 4.73 18.23 0.37
CA LYS A 312 3.60 19.16 0.12
C LYS A 312 4.02 20.37 -0.70
N ILE A 313 5.18 20.96 -0.36
CA ILE A 313 5.75 22.11 -1.08
C ILE A 313 6.01 21.77 -2.54
N LEU A 314 6.47 20.55 -2.84
CA LEU A 314 6.79 20.10 -4.20
C LEU A 314 5.62 20.27 -5.19
N LYS A 315 4.38 20.13 -4.71
CA LYS A 315 3.17 20.30 -5.54
C LYS A 315 2.95 21.74 -6.00
N THR A 316 3.38 22.74 -5.20
CA THR A 316 3.15 24.16 -5.50
C THR A 316 4.40 24.92 -5.91
N HIS A 317 5.57 24.54 -5.38
CA HIS A 317 6.87 25.20 -5.60
C HIS A 317 7.97 24.18 -5.93
N PRO A 318 7.91 23.46 -7.07
CA PRO A 318 8.86 22.39 -7.39
C PRO A 318 10.30 22.87 -7.51
N LYS A 319 10.53 24.07 -8.06
CA LYS A 319 11.88 24.65 -8.23
C LYS A 319 12.59 24.86 -6.88
N SER A 320 11.86 25.21 -5.82
CA SER A 320 12.41 25.39 -4.47
C SER A 320 12.79 24.07 -3.79
N VAL A 321 12.04 22.99 -4.04
CA VAL A 321 12.41 21.68 -3.49
C VAL A 321 13.60 21.10 -4.25
N GLN A 322 13.69 21.35 -5.57
CA GLN A 322 14.80 20.90 -6.40
C GLN A 322 16.17 21.43 -5.95
N SER A 323 16.27 22.63 -5.35
CA SER A 323 17.55 23.12 -4.80
C SER A 323 18.07 22.30 -3.62
N HIS A 324 17.22 21.47 -2.99
CA HIS A 324 17.57 20.58 -1.89
C HIS A 324 17.73 19.12 -2.31
N LYS A 325 17.78 18.83 -3.62
CA LYS A 325 17.92 17.46 -4.17
C LYS A 325 19.06 16.67 -3.52
N ASP A 326 20.24 17.27 -3.32
CA ASP A 326 21.40 16.57 -2.76
C ASP A 326 21.18 16.16 -1.30
N LEU A 327 20.51 17.00 -0.50
CA LEU A 327 20.13 16.68 0.88
C LEU A 327 19.12 15.53 0.92
N ILE A 328 18.15 15.52 0.01
CA ILE A 328 17.13 14.47 -0.08
C ILE A 328 17.77 13.14 -0.48
N LEU A 329 18.72 13.17 -1.41
CA LEU A 329 19.47 11.97 -1.81
C LEU A 329 20.34 11.43 -0.66
N GLN A 330 20.94 12.30 0.16
CA GLN A 330 21.65 11.87 1.37
C GLN A 330 20.71 11.22 2.40
N CYS A 331 19.41 11.53 2.39
CA CYS A 331 18.44 10.89 3.29
C CYS A 331 18.13 9.43 2.91
N LEU A 332 18.53 8.96 1.72
CA LEU A 332 18.44 7.55 1.35
C LEU A 332 19.48 6.68 2.08
N ASP A 333 20.57 7.28 2.58
CA ASP A 333 21.59 6.63 3.42
C ASP A 333 21.28 6.74 4.93
N ASP A 334 20.09 7.20 5.31
CA ASP A 334 19.72 7.34 6.71
C ASP A 334 19.55 5.97 7.41
N LYS A 335 19.82 5.93 8.72
CA LYS A 335 19.67 4.72 9.53
C LYS A 335 18.20 4.35 9.74
N ASP A 336 17.30 5.33 9.72
CA ASP A 336 15.86 5.11 9.90
C ASP A 336 15.19 4.81 8.56
N GLU A 337 14.62 3.60 8.42
CA GLU A 337 13.87 3.17 7.24
C GLU A 337 12.71 4.11 6.90
N SER A 338 12.06 4.70 7.91
CA SER A 338 10.96 5.66 7.70
C SER A 338 11.43 6.93 7.01
N ILE A 339 12.65 7.40 7.31
CA ILE A 339 13.25 8.56 6.65
C ILE A 339 13.61 8.20 5.21
N ARG A 340 14.20 7.02 4.99
CA ARG A 340 14.55 6.55 3.64
C ARG A 340 13.32 6.43 2.73
N LEU A 341 12.24 5.82 3.22
CA LEU A 341 10.97 5.68 2.47
C LEU A 341 10.35 7.04 2.13
N ARG A 342 10.40 8.01 3.06
CA ARG A 342 9.91 9.37 2.79
C ARG A 342 10.78 10.13 1.79
N ALA A 343 12.09 9.94 1.83
CA ALA A 343 12.98 10.51 0.83
C ALA A 343 12.69 9.93 -0.56
N LEU A 344 12.42 8.63 -0.64
CA LEU A 344 12.05 7.93 -1.87
C LEU A 344 10.72 8.45 -2.47
N ASP A 345 9.68 8.61 -1.65
CA ASP A 345 8.41 9.24 -2.06
C ASP A 345 8.60 10.67 -2.60
N LEU A 346 9.48 11.43 -1.94
CA LEU A 346 9.79 12.80 -2.35
C LEU A 346 10.54 12.84 -3.70
N LEU A 347 11.50 11.93 -3.89
CA LEU A 347 12.26 11.82 -5.13
C LEU A 347 11.36 11.49 -6.32
N TYR A 348 10.37 10.61 -6.15
CA TYR A 348 9.38 10.28 -7.18
C TYR A 348 8.73 11.54 -7.77
N GLY A 349 8.26 12.46 -6.92
CA GLY A 349 7.64 13.70 -7.40
C GLY A 349 8.63 14.74 -7.97
N MET A 350 9.93 14.58 -7.71
CA MET A 350 10.99 15.50 -8.19
C MET A 350 11.58 15.09 -9.54
N VAL A 351 11.15 13.96 -10.08
CA VAL A 351 11.62 13.44 -11.37
C VAL A 351 11.22 14.38 -12.51
N SER A 352 12.16 14.57 -13.43
CA SER A 352 12.03 15.35 -14.66
C SER A 352 12.90 14.74 -15.75
N LYS A 353 12.68 15.12 -17.02
CA LYS A 353 13.53 14.75 -18.18
C LYS A 353 15.04 14.92 -17.90
N LYS A 354 15.42 15.93 -17.10
CA LYS A 354 16.82 16.31 -16.87
C LYS A 354 17.53 15.43 -15.84
N ASN A 355 16.82 14.96 -14.82
CA ASN A 355 17.38 14.30 -13.64
C ASN A 355 16.98 12.82 -13.46
N LEU A 356 16.03 12.31 -14.26
CA LEU A 356 15.52 10.93 -14.20
C LEU A 356 16.65 9.89 -14.11
N MET A 357 17.53 9.89 -15.11
CA MET A 357 18.64 8.94 -15.23
C MET A 357 19.60 8.96 -14.03
N GLU A 358 19.90 10.14 -13.48
CA GLU A 358 20.77 10.30 -12.30
C GLU A 358 20.09 9.79 -11.03
N ILE A 359 18.79 10.05 -10.86
CA ILE A 359 18.01 9.56 -9.73
C ILE A 359 17.97 8.04 -9.76
N VAL A 360 17.59 7.44 -10.90
CA VAL A 360 17.52 5.98 -11.06
C VAL A 360 18.88 5.33 -10.80
N LYS A 361 19.99 5.89 -11.31
CA LYS A 361 21.34 5.39 -11.01
C LYS A 361 21.61 5.35 -9.50
N LYS A 362 21.28 6.43 -8.78
CA LYS A 362 21.44 6.46 -7.32
C LYS A 362 20.56 5.43 -6.63
N LEU A 363 19.30 5.28 -7.04
CA LEU A 363 18.39 4.27 -6.49
C LEU A 363 18.93 2.85 -6.70
N MET A 364 19.46 2.53 -7.90
CA MET A 364 20.10 1.23 -8.19
C MET A 364 21.28 0.95 -7.23
N LEU A 365 22.13 1.96 -6.96
CA LEU A 365 23.22 1.81 -5.98
C LEU A 365 22.73 1.51 -4.56
N HIS A 366 21.54 2.00 -4.17
CA HIS A 366 20.94 1.66 -2.88
C HIS A 366 20.29 0.27 -2.89
N VAL A 367 19.76 -0.19 -4.04
CA VAL A 367 19.21 -1.54 -4.19
C VAL A 367 20.28 -2.60 -3.95
N ASP A 368 21.50 -2.39 -4.45
CA ASP A 368 22.63 -3.30 -4.24
C ASP A 368 23.12 -3.34 -2.78
N LYS A 369 22.98 -2.23 -2.05
CA LYS A 369 23.42 -2.10 -0.65
C LYS A 369 22.33 -2.44 0.36
N ALA A 370 21.07 -2.52 -0.05
CA ALA A 370 19.94 -2.64 0.86
C ALA A 370 19.92 -4.03 1.52
N GLU A 371 20.14 -4.06 2.83
CA GLU A 371 19.92 -5.25 3.66
C GLU A 371 18.43 -5.33 4.05
N GLY A 372 17.75 -6.40 3.64
CA GLY A 372 16.34 -6.66 3.95
C GLY A 372 15.40 -6.56 2.74
N THR A 373 14.35 -7.38 2.73
CA THR A 373 13.45 -7.51 1.57
C THR A 373 12.52 -6.31 1.39
N THR A 374 12.03 -5.68 2.47
CA THR A 374 10.99 -4.63 2.40
C THR A 374 11.47 -3.35 1.73
N TYR A 375 12.58 -2.77 2.21
CA TYR A 375 13.12 -1.54 1.63
C TYR A 375 13.61 -1.75 0.19
N ARG A 376 14.21 -2.91 -0.10
CA ARG A 376 14.66 -3.26 -1.46
C ARG A 376 13.48 -3.39 -2.43
N ASP A 377 12.40 -4.01 -1.98
CA ASP A 377 11.15 -4.16 -2.72
C ASP A 377 10.49 -2.81 -3.03
N GLU A 378 10.48 -1.89 -2.05
CA GLU A 378 10.00 -0.51 -2.24
C GLU A 378 10.88 0.29 -3.22
N LEU A 379 12.21 0.18 -3.12
CA LEU A 379 13.12 0.80 -4.08
C LEU A 379 12.86 0.32 -5.52
N LEU A 380 12.70 -0.99 -5.72
CA LEU A 380 12.43 -1.58 -7.02
C LEU A 380 11.09 -1.09 -7.57
N THR A 381 10.04 -1.14 -6.77
CA THR A 381 8.71 -0.63 -7.15
C THR A 381 8.79 0.82 -7.57
N LYS A 382 9.50 1.66 -6.81
CA LYS A 382 9.66 3.09 -7.13
C LYS A 382 10.50 3.33 -8.38
N ILE A 383 11.55 2.55 -8.64
CA ILE A 383 12.31 2.65 -9.90
C ILE A 383 11.39 2.37 -11.09
N ILE A 384 10.55 1.34 -11.00
CA ILE A 384 9.60 0.99 -12.05
C ILE A 384 8.54 2.09 -12.20
N ASP A 385 7.95 2.58 -11.10
CA ASP A 385 6.94 3.65 -11.12
C ASP A 385 7.49 4.97 -11.70
N ILE A 386 8.75 5.30 -11.40
CA ILE A 386 9.43 6.49 -11.93
C ILE A 386 9.57 6.40 -13.46
N CYS A 387 9.78 5.19 -13.97
CA CYS A 387 10.01 4.93 -15.39
C CYS A 387 8.79 4.35 -16.11
N SER A 388 7.62 4.26 -15.49
CA SER A 388 6.42 3.65 -16.09
C SER A 388 5.64 4.62 -16.98
N GLN A 389 4.51 4.15 -17.53
CA GLN A 389 3.69 4.80 -18.56
C GLN A 389 3.46 6.32 -18.36
N SER A 390 3.14 6.78 -17.15
CA SER A 390 2.88 8.20 -16.86
C SER A 390 4.11 9.10 -17.09
N ASN A 391 5.30 8.51 -17.14
CA ASN A 391 6.59 9.20 -17.18
C ASN A 391 7.44 8.81 -18.39
N TYR A 392 6.91 8.09 -19.40
CA TYR A 392 7.66 7.79 -20.63
C TYR A 392 8.16 9.04 -21.37
N GLN A 393 7.43 10.14 -21.24
CA GLN A 393 7.87 11.46 -21.70
C GLN A 393 9.20 11.93 -21.07
N TYR A 394 9.60 11.37 -19.93
CA TYR A 394 10.85 11.67 -19.25
C TYR A 394 12.01 10.76 -19.68
N ILE A 395 11.72 9.63 -20.32
CA ILE A 395 12.72 8.69 -20.81
C ILE A 395 13.24 9.18 -22.15
N THR A 396 14.54 9.49 -22.22
CA THR A 396 15.19 9.88 -23.47
C THR A 396 15.76 8.68 -24.22
N ASN A 397 16.06 7.57 -23.52
CA ASN A 397 16.64 6.35 -24.10
C ASN A 397 15.98 5.11 -23.50
N PHE A 398 15.24 4.35 -24.32
CA PHE A 398 14.59 3.10 -23.90
C PHE A 398 15.53 1.90 -23.85
N GLU A 399 16.66 1.91 -24.56
CA GLU A 399 17.71 0.87 -24.42
C GLU A 399 18.26 0.87 -23.00
N TRP A 400 18.56 2.07 -22.49
CA TRP A 400 18.96 2.25 -21.09
C TRP A 400 17.90 1.70 -20.14
N TYR A 401 16.62 1.95 -20.40
CA TYR A 401 15.55 1.51 -19.51
C TYR A 401 15.35 -0.02 -19.54
N ILE A 402 15.39 -0.64 -20.71
CA ILE A 402 15.37 -2.11 -20.83
C ILE A 402 16.58 -2.72 -20.11
N SER A 403 17.78 -2.12 -20.23
CA SER A 403 18.95 -2.56 -19.48
C SER A 403 18.75 -2.48 -17.96
N ILE A 404 18.08 -1.45 -17.45
CA ILE A 404 17.72 -1.36 -16.01
C ILE A 404 16.76 -2.49 -15.62
N LEU A 405 15.71 -2.75 -16.42
CA LEU A 405 14.75 -3.83 -16.13
C LEU A 405 15.44 -5.20 -16.10
N VAL A 406 16.38 -5.45 -17.02
CA VAL A 406 17.20 -6.68 -17.06
C VAL A 406 18.17 -6.75 -15.87
N GLU A 407 18.75 -5.63 -15.45
CA GLU A 407 19.63 -5.58 -14.27
C GLU A 407 18.86 -5.93 -12.98
N LEU A 408 17.62 -5.45 -12.85
CA LEU A 408 16.73 -5.78 -11.74
C LEU A 408 16.40 -7.28 -11.65
N THR A 409 16.50 -8.04 -12.75
CA THR A 409 16.25 -9.50 -12.72
C THR A 409 17.36 -10.28 -12.03
N ARG A 410 18.54 -9.67 -11.86
CA ARG A 410 19.70 -10.30 -11.21
C ARG A 410 19.61 -10.28 -9.69
N LEU A 411 18.64 -9.55 -9.15
CA LEU A 411 18.45 -9.38 -7.72
C LEU A 411 17.80 -10.63 -7.11
N GLU A 412 18.58 -11.39 -6.35
CA GLU A 412 18.09 -12.61 -5.70
C GLU A 412 17.01 -12.32 -4.64
N GLY A 413 15.95 -13.12 -4.59
CA GLY A 413 14.91 -13.04 -3.55
C GLY A 413 13.85 -11.95 -3.73
N THR A 414 13.78 -11.28 -4.90
CA THR A 414 12.70 -10.31 -5.20
C THR A 414 11.38 -11.02 -5.53
N ARG A 415 10.27 -10.43 -5.07
CA ARG A 415 8.90 -10.85 -5.43
C ARG A 415 8.33 -10.07 -6.62
N HIS A 416 9.08 -9.12 -7.18
CA HIS A 416 8.60 -8.16 -8.18
C HIS A 416 8.74 -8.63 -9.63
N GLY A 417 8.96 -9.93 -9.87
CA GLY A 417 9.15 -10.42 -11.26
C GLY A 417 7.94 -10.15 -12.15
N HIS A 418 6.71 -10.27 -11.64
CA HIS A 418 5.50 -9.88 -12.40
C HIS A 418 5.52 -8.41 -12.83
N LEU A 419 5.95 -7.51 -11.92
CA LEU A 419 6.00 -6.07 -12.19
C LEU A 419 7.06 -5.75 -13.26
N ILE A 420 8.24 -6.38 -13.16
CA ILE A 420 9.31 -6.27 -14.17
C ILE A 420 8.83 -6.82 -15.52
N ALA A 421 8.22 -8.01 -15.52
CA ALA A 421 7.71 -8.67 -16.72
C ALA A 421 6.65 -7.84 -17.45
N SER A 422 5.66 -7.34 -16.71
CA SER A 422 4.62 -6.44 -17.22
C SER A 422 5.23 -5.22 -17.89
N GLN A 423 6.25 -4.64 -17.26
CA GLN A 423 6.89 -3.45 -17.75
C GLN A 423 7.80 -3.69 -18.97
N MET A 424 8.49 -4.83 -19.04
CA MET A 424 9.23 -5.24 -20.24
C MET A 424 8.28 -5.40 -21.44
N LEU A 425 7.12 -6.02 -21.24
CA LEU A 425 6.08 -6.17 -22.27
C LEU A 425 5.54 -4.81 -22.72
N ASP A 426 5.18 -3.93 -21.78
CA ASP A 426 4.62 -2.61 -22.10
C ASP A 426 5.58 -1.77 -22.95
N VAL A 427 6.87 -1.77 -22.61
CA VAL A 427 7.90 -1.06 -23.40
C VAL A 427 8.05 -1.66 -24.79
N ALA A 428 8.14 -3.00 -24.91
CA ALA A 428 8.33 -3.68 -26.19
C ALA A 428 7.12 -3.51 -27.14
N ILE A 429 5.90 -3.53 -26.61
CA ILE A 429 4.68 -3.38 -27.40
C ILE A 429 4.55 -1.94 -27.92
N ARG A 430 4.73 -0.94 -27.05
CA ARG A 430 4.47 0.48 -27.37
C ARG A 430 5.59 1.15 -28.16
N VAL A 431 6.85 0.82 -27.89
CA VAL A 431 7.99 1.51 -28.49
C VAL A 431 8.57 0.67 -29.63
N LYS A 432 8.03 0.81 -30.86
CA LYS A 432 8.46 -0.01 -32.01
C LYS A 432 9.98 0.01 -32.23
N ALA A 433 10.60 1.18 -32.10
CA ALA A 433 12.03 1.36 -32.32
C ALA A 433 12.94 0.55 -31.37
N ILE A 434 12.45 0.14 -30.19
CA ILE A 434 13.27 -0.61 -29.22
C ILE A 434 13.22 -2.13 -29.43
N ARG A 435 12.30 -2.64 -30.26
CA ARG A 435 12.01 -4.07 -30.34
C ARG A 435 13.25 -4.91 -30.70
N VAL A 436 14.08 -4.43 -31.61
CA VAL A 436 15.33 -5.11 -31.98
C VAL A 436 16.23 -5.34 -30.76
N PHE A 437 16.48 -4.28 -29.99
CA PHE A 437 17.28 -4.36 -28.77
C PHE A 437 16.61 -5.21 -27.69
N ALA A 438 15.30 -5.02 -27.48
CA ALA A 438 14.55 -5.76 -26.46
C ALA A 438 14.57 -7.27 -26.74
N VAL A 439 14.32 -7.68 -27.99
CA VAL A 439 14.34 -9.09 -28.43
C VAL A 439 15.73 -9.72 -28.20
N ALA A 440 16.81 -9.02 -28.56
CA ALA A 440 18.17 -9.51 -28.31
C ALA A 440 18.45 -9.73 -26.80
N GLN A 441 18.00 -8.79 -25.94
CA GLN A 441 18.13 -8.94 -24.49
C GLN A 441 17.28 -10.08 -23.94
N MET A 442 16.04 -10.25 -24.41
CA MET A 442 15.15 -11.34 -23.99
C MET A 442 15.67 -12.71 -24.43
N ALA A 443 16.21 -12.84 -25.65
CA ALA A 443 16.84 -14.07 -26.13
C ALA A 443 18.02 -14.49 -25.24
N THR A 444 18.87 -13.53 -24.87
CA THR A 444 19.98 -13.76 -23.93
C THR A 444 19.46 -14.17 -22.55
N LEU A 445 18.34 -13.60 -22.09
CA LEU A 445 17.72 -13.96 -20.81
C LEU A 445 17.15 -15.39 -20.83
N LEU A 446 16.55 -15.81 -21.94
CA LEU A 446 16.03 -17.17 -22.13
C LEU A 446 17.14 -18.22 -22.13
N ASP A 447 18.26 -17.95 -22.83
CA ASP A 447 19.41 -18.87 -22.86
C ASP A 447 20.01 -19.04 -21.45
N ASN A 448 20.05 -17.96 -20.68
CA ASN A 448 20.51 -17.94 -19.30
C ASN A 448 19.40 -18.23 -18.27
N GLY A 449 18.21 -18.63 -18.70
CA GLY A 449 17.04 -18.81 -17.82
C GLY A 449 17.27 -19.82 -16.70
N HIS A 450 18.18 -20.77 -16.90
CA HIS A 450 18.58 -21.76 -15.91
C HIS A 450 19.15 -21.11 -14.62
N LEU A 451 19.82 -19.96 -14.72
CA LEU A 451 20.37 -19.21 -13.57
C LEU A 451 19.25 -18.57 -12.72
N LEU A 452 18.15 -18.16 -13.36
CA LEU A 452 17.00 -17.54 -12.68
C LEU A 452 16.11 -18.58 -11.96
N THR A 453 16.22 -19.86 -12.35
CA THR A 453 15.43 -20.98 -11.80
C THR A 453 16.07 -21.68 -10.60
N GLY A 454 17.24 -21.24 -10.13
CA GLY A 454 18.04 -21.93 -9.12
C GLY A 454 17.37 -22.17 -7.75
N ASN A 455 16.29 -21.43 -7.41
CA ASN A 455 15.52 -21.62 -6.17
C ASN A 455 14.02 -21.30 -6.38
N MET A 456 13.28 -22.26 -6.94
CA MET A 456 11.87 -22.10 -7.38
C MET A 456 10.85 -21.78 -6.27
N GLN A 457 11.13 -22.09 -5.01
CA GLN A 457 10.14 -21.93 -3.93
C GLN A 457 10.09 -20.50 -3.34
N ARG A 458 10.96 -19.58 -3.79
CA ARG A 458 11.05 -18.21 -3.23
C ARG A 458 11.23 -17.08 -4.26
N ASN A 459 11.38 -17.38 -5.54
CA ASN A 459 11.76 -16.38 -6.53
C ASN A 459 10.60 -16.04 -7.48
N GLY A 460 9.91 -14.94 -7.21
CA GLY A 460 8.93 -14.35 -8.14
C GLY A 460 9.55 -13.88 -9.46
N ILE A 461 10.88 -13.93 -9.61
CA ILE A 461 11.62 -13.51 -10.80
C ILE A 461 11.39 -14.39 -12.04
N CYS A 462 10.90 -15.62 -11.87
CA CYS A 462 10.60 -16.50 -13.00
C CYS A 462 9.55 -15.90 -13.94
N GLU A 463 8.69 -15.00 -13.44
CA GLU A 463 7.73 -14.23 -14.23
C GLU A 463 8.38 -13.39 -15.33
N VAL A 464 9.65 -13.01 -15.18
CA VAL A 464 10.35 -12.30 -16.26
C VAL A 464 10.56 -13.21 -17.49
N LEU A 465 10.69 -14.52 -17.28
CA LEU A 465 10.78 -15.49 -18.37
C LEU A 465 9.48 -15.57 -19.19
N TYR A 466 8.32 -15.33 -18.55
CA TYR A 466 7.05 -15.19 -19.26
C TYR A 466 7.12 -14.06 -20.28
N ALA A 467 7.59 -12.88 -19.86
CA ALA A 467 7.73 -11.72 -20.77
C ALA A 467 8.77 -11.98 -21.85
N ALA A 468 9.92 -12.57 -21.50
CA ALA A 468 10.99 -12.86 -22.45
C ALA A 468 10.54 -13.85 -23.55
N ALA A 469 9.88 -14.94 -23.17
CA ALA A 469 9.35 -15.92 -24.13
C ALA A 469 8.30 -15.32 -25.05
N TRP A 470 7.42 -14.46 -24.52
CA TRP A 470 6.41 -13.77 -25.30
C TRP A 470 7.03 -12.78 -26.30
N ILE A 471 7.95 -11.92 -25.84
CA ILE A 471 8.62 -10.91 -26.70
C ILE A 471 9.38 -11.57 -27.84
N CYS A 472 10.13 -12.65 -27.56
CA CYS A 472 10.87 -13.38 -28.60
C CYS A 472 9.93 -14.08 -29.60
N GLY A 473 8.79 -14.60 -29.15
CA GLY A 473 7.81 -15.25 -30.03
C GLY A 473 7.01 -14.27 -30.88
N GLU A 474 6.62 -13.12 -30.32
CA GLU A 474 5.83 -12.10 -31.03
C GLU A 474 6.66 -11.31 -32.04
N PHE A 475 7.89 -10.94 -31.66
CA PHE A 475 8.79 -10.13 -32.50
C PHE A 475 9.96 -10.98 -33.03
N SER A 476 9.66 -12.21 -33.43
CA SER A 476 10.64 -13.19 -33.92
C SER A 476 11.42 -12.72 -35.14
N GLU A 477 10.87 -11.79 -35.91
CA GLU A 477 11.51 -11.13 -37.05
C GLU A 477 12.83 -10.40 -36.69
N HIS A 478 12.99 -10.00 -35.42
CA HIS A 478 14.18 -9.30 -34.94
C HIS A 478 15.22 -10.22 -34.29
N LEU A 479 14.98 -11.53 -34.20
CA LEU A 479 15.96 -12.47 -33.64
C LEU A 479 17.11 -12.70 -34.61
N GLU A 480 18.34 -12.56 -34.11
CA GLU A 480 19.57 -12.93 -34.82
C GLU A 480 19.60 -14.43 -35.12
N ASP A 481 19.38 -15.26 -34.09
CA ASP A 481 19.27 -16.71 -34.19
C ASP A 481 17.95 -17.24 -33.58
N PRO A 482 16.89 -17.39 -34.40
CA PRO A 482 15.63 -17.94 -33.94
C PRO A 482 15.71 -19.42 -33.54
N MET A 483 16.64 -20.20 -34.11
CA MET A 483 16.77 -21.63 -33.83
C MET A 483 17.37 -21.85 -32.44
N GLN A 484 18.43 -21.10 -32.09
CA GLN A 484 19.00 -21.13 -30.73
C GLN A 484 17.97 -20.75 -29.67
N THR A 485 17.15 -19.74 -29.95
CA THR A 485 16.09 -19.28 -29.03
C THR A 485 14.99 -20.33 -28.88
N LEU A 486 14.57 -20.96 -29.98
CA LEU A 486 13.62 -22.08 -29.98
C LEU A 486 14.12 -23.26 -29.14
N GLU A 487 15.38 -23.66 -29.30
CA GLU A 487 16.01 -24.71 -28.49
C GLU A 487 16.03 -24.35 -27.01
N ALA A 488 16.37 -23.10 -26.67
CA ALA A 488 16.38 -22.62 -25.29
C ALA A 488 15.00 -22.72 -24.63
N MET A 489 13.93 -22.42 -25.37
CA MET A 489 12.54 -22.51 -24.89
C MET A 489 12.03 -23.95 -24.72
N LEU A 490 12.66 -24.92 -25.38
CA LEU A 490 12.27 -26.34 -25.32
C LEU A 490 13.18 -27.17 -24.38
N ARG A 491 14.07 -26.53 -23.62
CA ARG A 491 14.95 -27.24 -22.66
C ARG A 491 14.14 -27.93 -21.56
N PRO A 492 14.55 -29.11 -21.07
CA PRO A 492 13.80 -29.85 -20.05
C PRO A 492 13.54 -29.08 -18.75
N LYS A 493 14.43 -28.15 -18.39
CA LYS A 493 14.29 -27.27 -17.21
C LYS A 493 13.02 -26.40 -17.27
N VAL A 494 12.52 -26.08 -18.47
CA VAL A 494 11.30 -25.27 -18.64
C VAL A 494 10.07 -25.99 -18.09
N ALA A 495 10.03 -27.32 -18.13
CA ALA A 495 8.93 -28.11 -17.56
C ALA A 495 8.83 -28.02 -16.02
N THR A 496 9.83 -27.44 -15.35
CA THR A 496 9.77 -27.17 -13.91
C THR A 496 9.19 -25.78 -13.60
N LEU A 497 8.96 -24.92 -14.59
CA LEU A 497 8.39 -23.58 -14.37
C LEU A 497 6.90 -23.66 -13.96
N PRO A 498 6.31 -22.58 -13.42
CA PRO A 498 4.86 -22.50 -13.22
C PRO A 498 4.07 -22.74 -14.52
N GLY A 499 2.88 -23.34 -14.41
CA GLY A 499 2.05 -23.75 -15.55
C GLY A 499 1.71 -22.61 -16.51
N HIS A 500 1.39 -21.42 -16.00
CA HIS A 500 1.08 -20.26 -16.84
C HIS A 500 2.30 -19.79 -17.67
N ILE A 501 3.52 -19.94 -17.15
CA ILE A 501 4.75 -19.62 -17.89
C ILE A 501 5.03 -20.70 -18.94
N GLN A 502 4.88 -21.98 -18.59
CA GLN A 502 5.02 -23.08 -19.55
C GLN A 502 4.07 -22.92 -20.75
N ALA A 503 2.81 -22.55 -20.51
CA ALA A 503 1.82 -22.35 -21.57
C ALA A 503 2.23 -21.25 -22.57
N VAL A 504 2.88 -20.19 -22.09
CA VAL A 504 3.43 -19.12 -22.94
C VAL A 504 4.67 -19.56 -23.69
N TYR A 505 5.55 -20.35 -23.05
CA TYR A 505 6.70 -20.94 -23.73
C TYR A 505 6.27 -21.84 -24.89
N VAL A 506 5.33 -22.75 -24.65
CA VAL A 506 4.84 -23.70 -25.67
C VAL A 506 4.20 -22.94 -26.85
N GLN A 507 3.36 -21.93 -26.56
CA GLN A 507 2.73 -21.13 -27.62
C GLN A 507 3.76 -20.35 -28.46
N ASN A 508 4.73 -19.70 -27.81
CA ASN A 508 5.70 -18.86 -28.51
C ASN A 508 6.82 -19.69 -29.18
N ALA A 509 7.09 -20.90 -28.70
CA ALA A 509 7.92 -21.87 -29.41
C ALA A 509 7.28 -22.27 -30.75
N ALA A 510 5.95 -22.39 -30.82
CA ALA A 510 5.25 -22.66 -32.09
C ALA A 510 5.34 -21.47 -33.07
N LYS A 511 5.27 -20.22 -32.58
CA LYS A 511 5.51 -19.02 -33.40
C LYS A 511 6.94 -18.95 -33.94
N LEU A 512 7.92 -19.25 -33.08
CA LEU A 512 9.33 -19.33 -33.48
C LEU A 512 9.56 -20.44 -34.51
N PHE A 513 8.94 -21.60 -34.31
CA PHE A 513 8.96 -22.70 -35.27
C PHE A 513 8.43 -22.26 -36.64
N ALA A 514 7.29 -21.56 -36.71
CA ALA A 514 6.78 -21.01 -37.95
C ALA A 514 7.79 -20.06 -38.63
N THR A 515 8.46 -19.23 -37.83
CA THR A 515 9.49 -18.29 -38.31
C THR A 515 10.73 -19.01 -38.85
N VAL A 516 11.20 -20.05 -38.15
CA VAL A 516 12.35 -20.87 -38.56
C VAL A 516 12.02 -21.64 -39.84
N LEU A 517 10.84 -22.26 -39.92
CA LEU A 517 10.37 -22.94 -41.12
C LEU A 517 10.36 -22.01 -42.33
N ARG A 518 9.83 -20.79 -42.17
CA ARG A 518 9.81 -19.79 -43.26
C ARG A 518 11.20 -19.35 -43.71
N LYS A 519 12.21 -19.37 -42.83
CA LYS A 519 13.61 -19.08 -43.20
C LYS A 519 14.28 -20.27 -43.92
N GLN A 520 13.82 -21.49 -43.66
CA GLN A 520 14.42 -22.73 -44.19
C GLN A 520 13.74 -23.20 -45.49
N GLU A 521 12.42 -23.05 -45.63
CA GLU A 521 11.70 -23.30 -46.87
C GLU A 521 12.10 -22.28 -47.95
N GLY A 522 12.50 -22.77 -49.13
CA GLY A 522 13.07 -21.95 -50.23
C GLY A 522 14.60 -21.92 -50.29
N THR A 523 15.31 -22.51 -49.32
CA THR A 523 16.75 -22.81 -49.41
C THR A 523 16.97 -24.26 -49.88
N THR A 524 18.11 -24.59 -50.48
CA THR A 524 18.45 -25.94 -50.97
C THR A 524 18.47 -27.06 -49.90
N ASP A 525 18.13 -26.74 -48.66
CA ASP A 525 18.30 -27.59 -47.48
C ASP A 525 16.93 -28.00 -46.89
N SER A 526 16.21 -28.87 -47.61
CA SER A 526 14.98 -29.50 -47.12
C SER A 526 15.20 -30.34 -45.85
N LEU A 527 16.45 -30.68 -45.52
CA LEU A 527 16.81 -31.46 -44.34
C LEU A 527 16.66 -30.63 -43.06
N ALA A 528 17.09 -29.37 -43.07
CA ALA A 528 17.02 -28.47 -41.92
C ALA A 528 15.57 -28.22 -41.42
N ALA A 529 14.62 -28.11 -42.35
CA ALA A 529 13.19 -27.97 -42.02
C ALA A 529 12.63 -29.23 -41.32
N GLN A 530 13.06 -30.41 -41.77
CA GLN A 530 12.67 -31.69 -41.17
C GLN A 530 13.32 -31.89 -39.80
N GLU A 531 14.58 -31.50 -39.61
CA GLU A 531 15.28 -31.54 -38.33
C GLU A 531 14.60 -30.62 -37.29
N THR A 532 14.18 -29.42 -37.70
CA THR A 532 13.44 -28.49 -36.84
C THR A 532 12.10 -29.08 -36.40
N SER A 533 11.35 -29.71 -37.31
CA SER A 533 10.10 -30.43 -36.98
C SER A 533 10.37 -31.60 -36.02
N GLN A 534 11.45 -32.36 -36.24
CA GLN A 534 11.83 -33.47 -35.37
C GLN A 534 12.18 -32.99 -33.96
N LEU A 535 12.89 -31.86 -33.82
CA LEU A 535 13.20 -31.26 -32.53
C LEU A 535 11.92 -31.00 -31.69
N LEU A 536 10.88 -30.43 -32.29
CA LEU A 536 9.61 -30.18 -31.59
C LEU A 536 8.93 -31.51 -31.20
N ILE A 537 8.93 -32.50 -32.09
CA ILE A 537 8.34 -33.82 -31.83
C ILE A 537 9.03 -34.53 -30.66
N ASP A 538 10.34 -34.35 -30.51
CA ASP A 538 11.11 -34.98 -29.44
C ASP A 538 10.95 -34.25 -28.10
N ARG A 539 10.74 -32.93 -28.11
CA ARG A 539 10.72 -32.09 -26.89
C ARG A 539 9.32 -31.82 -26.34
N LEU A 540 8.31 -31.62 -27.19
CA LEU A 540 6.93 -31.34 -26.76
C LEU A 540 6.27 -32.43 -25.90
N PRO A 541 6.59 -33.75 -26.03
CA PRO A 541 6.01 -34.78 -25.18
C PRO A 541 6.21 -34.54 -23.67
N LEU A 542 7.28 -33.85 -23.29
CA LEU A 542 7.51 -33.45 -21.90
C LEU A 542 6.40 -32.54 -21.35
N PHE A 543 5.89 -31.63 -22.18
CA PHE A 543 4.83 -30.68 -21.82
C PHE A 543 3.43 -31.29 -21.92
N VAL A 544 3.23 -32.30 -22.78
CA VAL A 544 1.98 -33.09 -22.85
C VAL A 544 1.72 -33.85 -21.54
N GLN A 545 2.79 -34.19 -20.81
CA GLN A 545 2.71 -34.84 -19.49
C GLN A 545 2.54 -33.84 -18.34
N SER A 546 2.39 -32.54 -18.61
CA SER A 546 2.20 -31.52 -17.57
C SER A 546 0.89 -31.76 -16.82
N ALA A 547 0.91 -31.55 -15.51
CA ALA A 547 -0.31 -31.60 -14.68
C ALA A 547 -1.24 -30.40 -14.91
N ASN A 548 -0.78 -29.36 -15.61
CA ASN A 548 -1.58 -28.19 -15.95
C ASN A 548 -2.31 -28.42 -17.28
N LEU A 549 -3.65 -28.43 -17.25
CA LEU A 549 -4.50 -28.68 -18.42
C LEU A 549 -4.16 -27.77 -19.61
N GLU A 550 -4.04 -26.46 -19.36
CA GLU A 550 -3.70 -25.48 -20.41
C GLU A 550 -2.38 -25.79 -21.13
N VAL A 551 -1.36 -26.24 -20.38
CA VAL A 551 -0.05 -26.60 -20.96
C VAL A 551 -0.19 -27.89 -21.78
N GLN A 552 -0.87 -28.88 -21.21
CA GLN A 552 -1.10 -30.17 -21.84
C GLN A 552 -1.88 -30.03 -23.15
N GLU A 553 -2.97 -29.27 -23.17
CA GLU A 553 -3.80 -29.05 -24.35
C GLU A 553 -3.02 -28.35 -25.46
N ARG A 554 -2.34 -27.23 -25.15
CA ARG A 554 -1.50 -26.51 -26.13
C ARG A 554 -0.39 -27.39 -26.68
N ALA A 555 0.34 -28.08 -25.81
CA ALA A 555 1.44 -28.96 -26.22
C ALA A 555 0.95 -30.13 -27.07
N SER A 556 -0.21 -30.71 -26.74
CA SER A 556 -0.82 -31.80 -27.51
C SER A 556 -1.25 -31.33 -28.90
N CYS A 557 -1.94 -30.18 -28.98
CA CYS A 557 -2.39 -29.60 -30.24
C CYS A 557 -1.20 -29.28 -31.16
N ILE A 558 -0.19 -28.59 -30.62
CA ILE A 558 1.02 -28.24 -31.37
C ILE A 558 1.79 -29.50 -31.79
N LEU A 559 1.91 -30.50 -30.92
CA LEU A 559 2.58 -31.76 -31.26
C LEU A 559 1.90 -32.49 -32.43
N GLN A 560 0.55 -32.54 -32.45
CA GLN A 560 -0.17 -33.15 -33.56
C GLN A 560 -0.02 -32.35 -34.85
N LEU A 561 -0.07 -31.02 -34.76
CA LEU A 561 0.16 -30.13 -35.89
C LEU A 561 1.56 -30.34 -36.49
N VAL A 562 2.61 -30.37 -35.66
CA VAL A 562 3.99 -30.58 -36.11
C VAL A 562 4.18 -31.96 -36.73
N LYS A 563 3.55 -33.02 -36.18
CA LYS A 563 3.56 -34.36 -36.78
C LYS A 563 2.91 -34.39 -38.16
N TYR A 564 1.86 -33.60 -38.37
CA TYR A 564 1.21 -33.47 -39.67
C TYR A 564 2.09 -32.68 -40.65
N ILE A 565 2.70 -31.58 -40.20
CA ILE A 565 3.68 -30.79 -40.96
C ILE A 565 4.85 -31.67 -41.41
N GLN A 566 5.43 -32.48 -40.51
CA GLN A 566 6.54 -33.39 -40.87
C GLN A 566 6.15 -34.38 -41.96
N LYS A 567 4.92 -34.91 -41.96
CA LYS A 567 4.42 -35.79 -43.02
C LYS A 567 4.27 -35.08 -44.36
N LEU A 568 3.93 -33.79 -44.36
CA LEU A 568 3.84 -32.97 -45.56
C LEU A 568 5.24 -32.62 -46.09
N GLN A 569 6.18 -32.28 -45.20
CA GLN A 569 7.58 -32.06 -45.55
C GLN A 569 8.26 -33.30 -46.15
N GLN A 570 7.93 -34.50 -45.67
CA GLN A 570 8.40 -35.77 -46.28
C GLN A 570 7.86 -36.01 -47.69
N LYS A 571 6.76 -35.34 -48.06
CA LYS A 571 6.18 -35.35 -49.41
C LYS A 571 6.60 -34.13 -50.24
N GLU A 572 7.58 -33.36 -49.76
CA GLU A 572 8.09 -32.16 -50.42
C GLU A 572 7.00 -31.09 -50.63
N VAL A 573 6.03 -30.99 -49.71
CA VAL A 573 5.02 -29.93 -49.70
C VAL A 573 5.48 -28.80 -48.79
N GLU A 574 5.58 -27.60 -49.34
CA GLU A 574 5.85 -26.35 -48.61
C GLU A 574 4.62 -25.97 -47.77
N VAL A 575 4.83 -25.60 -46.51
CA VAL A 575 3.75 -25.29 -45.55
C VAL A 575 4.03 -24.09 -44.66
N ALA A 576 5.19 -23.43 -44.82
CA ALA A 576 5.60 -22.35 -43.93
C ALA A 576 4.67 -21.14 -43.99
N GLU A 577 4.07 -20.83 -45.15
CA GLU A 577 3.12 -19.73 -45.28
C GLU A 577 1.85 -19.99 -44.46
N GLU A 578 1.25 -21.18 -44.60
CA GLU A 578 0.07 -21.59 -43.86
C GLU A 578 0.35 -21.66 -42.36
N VAL A 579 1.50 -22.20 -41.97
CA VAL A 579 1.91 -22.29 -40.57
C VAL A 579 2.16 -20.91 -39.97
N THR A 580 2.68 -19.96 -40.74
CA THR A 580 2.82 -18.56 -40.31
C THR A 580 1.46 -17.88 -40.20
N ALA A 581 0.53 -18.17 -41.12
CA ALA A 581 -0.81 -17.60 -41.11
C ALA A 581 -1.64 -17.99 -39.87
N LEU A 582 -1.36 -19.16 -39.26
CA LEU A 582 -1.98 -19.56 -37.97
C LEU A 582 -1.73 -18.55 -36.84
N PHE A 583 -0.68 -17.75 -36.95
CA PHE A 583 -0.27 -16.78 -35.94
C PHE A 583 -0.40 -15.32 -36.43
N ALA A 584 -1.02 -15.10 -37.59
CA ALA A 584 -1.23 -13.77 -38.13
C ALA A 584 -2.36 -13.04 -37.39
N GLY A 585 -2.05 -11.90 -36.77
CA GLY A 585 -3.01 -10.99 -36.14
C GLY A 585 -2.31 -9.79 -35.52
N GLU A 586 -2.79 -8.57 -35.78
CA GLU A 586 -2.22 -7.36 -35.17
C GLU A 586 -2.70 -7.22 -33.71
N LEU A 587 -1.76 -7.24 -32.77
CA LEU A 587 -2.01 -6.92 -31.37
C LEU A 587 -1.74 -5.43 -31.11
N ASN A 588 -2.81 -4.65 -31.05
CA ASN A 588 -2.73 -3.24 -30.67
C ASN A 588 -2.90 -3.07 -29.14
N PRO A 589 -2.07 -2.25 -28.48
CA PRO A 589 -2.15 -2.05 -27.03
C PRO A 589 -3.45 -1.31 -26.66
N VAL A 590 -4.40 -2.03 -26.05
CA VAL A 590 -5.63 -1.42 -25.52
C VAL A 590 -5.41 -1.02 -24.06
N ALA A 591 -5.75 0.22 -23.68
CA ALA A 591 -5.63 0.67 -22.29
C ALA A 591 -6.52 -0.18 -21.36
N PRO A 592 -6.09 -0.54 -20.13
CA PRO A 592 -6.92 -1.31 -19.18
C PRO A 592 -8.27 -0.65 -18.86
N LYS A 593 -8.31 0.69 -18.88
CA LYS A 593 -9.55 1.46 -18.74
C LYS A 593 -10.46 1.35 -19.96
N ALA A 594 -9.92 1.10 -21.16
CA ALA A 594 -10.69 0.89 -22.38
C ALA A 594 -11.22 -0.56 -22.47
N GLN A 595 -10.47 -1.57 -22.00
CA GLN A 595 -10.95 -2.96 -21.94
C GLN A 595 -12.22 -3.11 -21.07
N LYS A 596 -12.28 -2.44 -19.92
CA LYS A 596 -13.47 -2.41 -19.06
C LYS A 596 -14.66 -1.67 -19.66
N LYS A 597 -14.45 -0.92 -20.75
CA LYS A 597 -15.47 -0.13 -21.45
C LYS A 597 -15.98 -0.82 -22.71
N VAL A 598 -15.48 -2.02 -23.03
CA VAL A 598 -16.03 -2.83 -24.12
C VAL A 598 -17.30 -3.50 -23.60
N PRO A 599 -18.50 -3.11 -24.06
CA PRO A 599 -19.72 -3.82 -23.71
C PRO A 599 -19.67 -5.24 -24.29
N VAL A 600 -20.28 -6.19 -23.59
CA VAL A 600 -20.47 -7.55 -24.12
C VAL A 600 -21.38 -7.42 -25.37
N PRO A 601 -20.98 -7.95 -26.54
CA PRO A 601 -21.79 -7.88 -27.75
C PRO A 601 -23.18 -8.48 -27.54
N ASP A 602 -24.20 -7.85 -28.14
CA ASP A 602 -25.58 -8.35 -28.07
C ASP A 602 -25.65 -9.79 -28.62
N GLY A 603 -26.09 -10.73 -27.78
CA GLY A 603 -26.21 -12.16 -28.11
C GLY A 603 -25.04 -13.05 -27.66
N LEU A 604 -24.01 -12.50 -27.03
CA LEU A 604 -22.95 -13.31 -26.41
C LEU A 604 -23.27 -13.58 -24.94
N ASP A 605 -23.80 -14.76 -24.65
CA ASP A 605 -23.97 -15.26 -23.29
C ASP A 605 -22.72 -16.02 -22.84
N LEU A 606 -21.93 -15.41 -21.96
CA LEU A 606 -20.69 -16.01 -21.43
C LEU A 606 -20.95 -17.16 -20.44
N ASP A 607 -22.20 -17.31 -20.00
CA ASP A 607 -22.63 -18.40 -19.11
C ASP A 607 -23.31 -19.55 -19.89
N ALA A 608 -23.51 -19.37 -21.20
CA ALA A 608 -24.01 -20.43 -22.08
C ALA A 608 -22.89 -21.43 -22.41
N TRP A 609 -23.21 -22.71 -22.28
CA TRP A 609 -22.29 -23.78 -22.63
C TRP A 609 -22.02 -23.78 -24.13
N ILE A 610 -20.74 -23.74 -24.53
CA ILE A 610 -20.33 -23.76 -25.95
C ILE A 610 -20.71 -25.09 -26.61
N ASN A 611 -20.76 -26.18 -25.83
CA ASN A 611 -21.24 -27.49 -26.26
C ASN A 611 -22.28 -27.99 -25.25
N GLU A 612 -23.30 -28.71 -25.71
CA GLU A 612 -24.24 -29.36 -24.79
C GLU A 612 -23.47 -30.27 -23.82
N PRO A 613 -23.69 -30.14 -22.50
CA PRO A 613 -23.09 -31.05 -21.54
C PRO A 613 -23.52 -32.48 -21.89
N PRO A 614 -22.60 -33.46 -21.85
CA PRO A 614 -22.93 -34.83 -22.21
C PRO A 614 -24.14 -35.33 -21.40
N SER A 615 -25.10 -35.94 -22.09
CA SER A 615 -26.37 -36.37 -21.51
C SER A 615 -26.13 -37.40 -20.41
N GLU A 616 -26.54 -37.07 -19.18
CA GLU A 616 -26.64 -38.05 -18.09
C GLU A 616 -27.80 -39.00 -18.38
N SER A 617 -27.50 -40.11 -19.05
CA SER A 617 -28.43 -41.24 -19.19
C SER A 617 -27.75 -42.54 -18.72
N GLU A 618 -28.11 -42.89 -17.49
CA GLU A 618 -28.27 -44.23 -16.89
C GLU A 618 -27.62 -45.43 -17.58
N SER A 619 -26.53 -45.92 -16.99
CA SER A 619 -26.28 -47.36 -16.84
C SER A 619 -26.03 -47.64 -15.37
N GLU A 620 -27.04 -48.18 -14.68
CA GLU A 620 -26.94 -48.71 -13.32
C GLU A 620 -26.02 -49.95 -13.26
N ASP A 621 -25.44 -50.12 -12.06
CA ASP A 621 -24.94 -51.37 -11.48
C ASP A 621 -23.62 -51.99 -11.97
N GLU A 622 -22.51 -51.28 -11.73
CA GLU A 622 -21.38 -51.90 -11.02
C GLU A 622 -20.71 -50.82 -10.17
N LYS A 623 -20.78 -50.91 -8.82
CA LYS A 623 -20.11 -49.96 -7.91
C LYS A 623 -18.59 -50.00 -8.09
N PRO A 624 -17.94 -48.94 -8.63
CA PRO A 624 -16.52 -48.74 -8.43
C PRO A 624 -16.34 -47.96 -7.12
N LYS A 625 -15.37 -48.38 -6.31
CA LYS A 625 -15.04 -47.74 -5.03
C LYS A 625 -14.74 -46.26 -5.23
N ALA A 626 -15.62 -45.39 -4.72
CA ALA A 626 -15.44 -43.96 -4.69
C ALA A 626 -14.22 -43.58 -3.81
N ILE A 627 -13.12 -43.22 -4.49
CA ILE A 627 -12.13 -42.27 -4.00
C ILE A 627 -12.64 -40.90 -4.46
N PHE A 628 -12.85 -40.00 -3.50
CA PHE A 628 -13.43 -38.65 -3.57
C PHE A 628 -14.93 -38.52 -3.28
N THR A 629 -15.18 -37.80 -2.18
CA THR A 629 -16.42 -37.47 -1.50
C THR A 629 -17.16 -36.28 -2.12
N LYS A 630 -18.49 -36.31 -2.00
CA LYS A 630 -19.48 -35.26 -2.29
C LYS A 630 -19.08 -33.85 -1.83
N GLU A 631 -19.27 -32.85 -2.68
CA GLU A 631 -19.38 -31.43 -2.27
C GLU A 631 -20.83 -31.12 -1.86
N GLU A 632 -20.99 -30.57 -0.65
CA GLU A 632 -22.25 -30.06 -0.09
C GLU A 632 -22.47 -28.58 -0.48
N PRO A 633 -23.74 -28.11 -0.49
CA PRO A 633 -24.10 -26.75 -0.87
C PRO A 633 -23.56 -25.71 0.13
N LYS A 634 -23.17 -24.55 -0.41
CA LYS A 634 -22.68 -23.37 0.32
C LYS A 634 -23.55 -23.04 1.54
N HIS A 635 -23.02 -23.31 2.74
CA HIS A 635 -23.45 -22.72 4.00
C HIS A 635 -22.27 -22.03 4.69
N THR A 636 -22.51 -20.77 5.08
CA THR A 636 -21.96 -20.05 6.24
C THR A 636 -20.67 -20.56 6.91
N ARG A 637 -19.66 -19.67 6.96
CA ARG A 637 -18.37 -19.74 7.68
C ARG A 637 -18.34 -20.75 8.86
N PRO A 638 -17.40 -21.72 8.89
CA PRO A 638 -17.31 -22.66 9.99
C PRO A 638 -16.67 -22.03 11.24
N ARG A 639 -17.31 -22.35 12.36
CA ARG A 639 -16.92 -22.09 13.74
C ARG A 639 -15.67 -22.92 14.05
N HIS A 640 -14.62 -22.27 14.57
CA HIS A 640 -13.38 -22.91 14.99
C HIS A 640 -13.64 -23.87 16.16
N THR A 641 -13.57 -25.18 15.94
CA THR A 641 -13.57 -26.19 17.02
C THR A 641 -12.14 -26.37 17.51
N GLU A 642 -11.88 -25.97 18.75
CA GLU A 642 -10.63 -26.26 19.45
C GLU A 642 -10.45 -27.78 19.57
N VAL A 643 -9.31 -28.28 19.08
CA VAL A 643 -8.94 -29.69 19.18
C VAL A 643 -8.21 -29.91 20.51
N ASP A 644 -8.69 -30.87 21.29
CA ASP A 644 -8.20 -31.17 22.64
C ASP A 644 -6.69 -31.53 22.66
N GLU A 645 -5.98 -31.07 23.69
CA GLU A 645 -4.52 -31.09 23.78
C GLU A 645 -3.93 -32.51 23.78
N LYS A 646 -4.73 -33.49 24.26
CA LYS A 646 -4.41 -34.92 24.21
C LYS A 646 -4.35 -35.49 22.78
N GLU A 647 -5.21 -35.02 21.88
CA GLU A 647 -5.23 -35.49 20.49
C GLU A 647 -4.05 -34.91 19.70
N LEU A 648 -3.67 -33.67 20.02
CA LEU A 648 -2.45 -33.04 19.50
C LEU A 648 -1.18 -33.74 19.96
N ALA A 649 -1.12 -34.19 21.21
CA ALA A 649 0.00 -34.98 21.74
C ALA A 649 0.11 -36.34 21.01
N ARG A 650 -1.00 -37.06 20.84
CA ARG A 650 -1.04 -38.33 20.12
C ARG A 650 -0.55 -38.20 18.67
N ARG A 651 -0.91 -37.12 17.99
CA ARG A 651 -0.45 -36.80 16.62
C ARG A 651 1.03 -36.37 16.54
N ARG A 652 1.60 -35.83 17.62
CA ARG A 652 3.04 -35.55 17.69
C ARG A 652 3.85 -36.83 17.89
N GLU A 653 3.34 -37.76 18.70
CA GLU A 653 3.99 -39.05 18.95
C GLU A 653 3.98 -39.95 17.71
N ALA A 654 2.86 -39.97 16.97
CA ALA A 654 2.74 -40.68 15.70
C ALA A 654 3.76 -40.18 14.65
N ARG A 655 3.90 -38.85 14.50
CA ARG A 655 4.91 -38.27 13.60
C ARG A 655 6.34 -38.60 14.02
N LYS A 656 6.61 -38.74 15.32
CA LYS A 656 7.94 -39.08 15.83
C LYS A 656 8.31 -40.53 15.53
N GLN A 657 7.35 -41.45 15.59
CA GLN A 657 7.54 -42.85 15.19
C GLN A 657 7.73 -42.99 13.67
N GLU A 658 6.97 -42.22 12.89
CA GLU A 658 7.06 -42.20 11.43
C GLU A 658 8.42 -41.64 10.95
N GLN A 659 8.93 -40.61 11.62
CA GLN A 659 10.27 -40.07 11.40
C GLN A 659 11.38 -41.03 11.83
N ALA A 660 11.19 -41.82 12.90
CA ALA A 660 12.17 -42.79 13.37
C ALA A 660 12.32 -44.00 12.42
N ASN A 661 11.22 -44.38 11.77
CA ASN A 661 11.14 -45.52 10.85
C ASN A 661 11.41 -45.14 9.38
N ASN A 662 11.55 -43.84 9.07
CA ASN A 662 11.86 -43.38 7.71
C ASN A 662 13.39 -43.44 7.44
N PRO A 663 13.87 -44.29 6.51
CA PRO A 663 15.29 -44.43 6.19
C PRO A 663 15.94 -43.18 5.59
N PHE A 664 15.15 -42.23 5.07
CA PHE A 664 15.62 -40.97 4.47
C PHE A 664 15.55 -39.77 5.43
N TYR A 665 15.15 -40.00 6.69
CA TYR A 665 15.10 -38.94 7.70
C TYR A 665 16.48 -38.77 8.36
N ILE A 666 17.08 -37.59 8.20
CA ILE A 666 18.42 -37.27 8.72
C ILE A 666 18.38 -37.25 10.25
N LYS A 667 18.87 -38.32 10.88
CA LYS A 667 19.07 -38.38 12.34
C LYS A 667 20.27 -37.50 12.68
N THR A 668 20.03 -36.34 13.27
CA THR A 668 21.08 -35.51 13.87
C THR A 668 21.76 -36.28 15.01
N SER A 669 23.01 -36.69 14.81
CA SER A 669 23.88 -37.16 15.88
C SER A 669 24.10 -36.05 16.92
N PRO A 670 24.10 -36.35 18.22
CA PRO A 670 24.14 -35.33 19.27
C PRO A 670 25.58 -34.80 19.40
N SER A 671 25.80 -33.52 19.05
CA SER A 671 27.06 -32.86 19.44
C SER A 671 27.01 -32.56 20.93
N SER A 672 27.89 -33.23 21.65
CA SER A 672 28.23 -33.07 23.06
C SER A 672 28.38 -31.61 23.49
N GLN A 673 27.67 -31.23 24.55
CA GLN A 673 28.04 -30.12 25.42
C GLN A 673 29.50 -30.29 25.87
N LYS A 674 30.37 -29.30 25.60
CA LYS A 674 31.56 -29.09 26.43
C LYS A 674 31.81 -27.60 26.68
N VAL A 675 31.97 -27.38 27.97
CA VAL A 675 32.31 -26.19 28.75
C VAL A 675 33.67 -25.62 28.32
N TYR A 676 33.79 -24.29 28.35
CA TYR A 676 35.04 -23.55 28.20
C TYR A 676 36.00 -23.83 29.37
N GLN A 677 37.26 -24.18 29.07
CA GLN A 677 38.43 -23.96 29.94
C GLN A 677 39.72 -23.83 29.08
N ASP A 678 40.66 -23.05 29.61
CA ASP A 678 41.82 -22.35 29.02
C ASP A 678 42.85 -23.12 28.14
N GLN A 679 43.33 -22.42 27.08
CA GLN A 679 44.67 -22.34 26.39
C GLN A 679 45.66 -23.53 26.30
N PRO A 680 46.70 -23.52 25.39
CA PRO A 680 46.93 -22.75 24.15
C PRO A 680 47.39 -23.61 22.93
N GLY A 681 47.28 -23.03 21.73
CA GLY A 681 48.16 -23.27 20.58
C GLY A 681 47.78 -24.40 19.60
N VAL A 682 47.28 -24.03 18.41
CA VAL A 682 47.98 -24.17 17.12
C VAL A 682 47.35 -23.17 16.14
N GLU A 683 48.16 -22.25 15.65
CA GLU A 683 47.83 -21.28 14.61
C GLU A 683 47.68 -21.93 13.22
N HIS A 684 46.88 -21.28 12.37
CA HIS A 684 46.82 -21.38 10.91
C HIS A 684 46.14 -22.60 10.25
N ILE A 685 44.83 -22.46 10.03
CA ILE A 685 44.27 -22.71 8.69
C ILE A 685 43.58 -21.40 8.26
N PRO A 686 44.05 -20.70 7.23
CA PRO A 686 43.41 -19.48 6.78
C PRO A 686 42.07 -19.85 6.11
N VAL A 687 40.97 -19.58 6.81
CA VAL A 687 39.65 -19.53 6.17
C VAL A 687 39.61 -18.21 5.40
N VAL A 688 39.99 -18.26 4.14
CA VAL A 688 39.65 -17.20 3.19
C VAL A 688 38.13 -17.17 3.11
N GLN A 689 37.51 -16.13 3.69
CA GLN A 689 36.14 -15.79 3.36
C GLN A 689 36.09 -15.51 1.86
N ILE A 690 35.50 -16.44 1.11
CA ILE A 690 35.16 -16.18 -0.29
C ILE A 690 34.03 -15.15 -0.24
N ASP A 691 34.37 -13.91 -0.56
CA ASP A 691 33.42 -12.84 -0.80
C ASP A 691 32.55 -13.24 -1.99
N LEU A 692 31.34 -13.72 -1.71
CA LEU A 692 30.34 -14.12 -2.69
C LEU A 692 29.49 -12.94 -3.18
N SER A 693 29.94 -11.70 -2.99
CA SER A 693 29.34 -10.52 -3.63
C SER A 693 29.85 -10.31 -5.07
N VAL A 694 29.91 -11.37 -5.87
CA VAL A 694 30.07 -11.22 -7.32
C VAL A 694 28.67 -11.24 -7.93
N PRO A 695 28.14 -10.11 -8.43
CA PRO A 695 26.89 -10.11 -9.17
C PRO A 695 26.97 -11.17 -10.26
N LEU A 696 25.93 -12.00 -10.41
CA LEU A 696 25.82 -12.96 -11.51
C LEU A 696 26.06 -12.23 -12.85
N LYS A 697 27.30 -12.33 -13.35
CA LYS A 697 27.69 -11.75 -14.63
C LYS A 697 27.17 -12.69 -15.70
N VAL A 698 26.00 -12.38 -16.25
CA VAL A 698 25.56 -12.94 -17.51
C VAL A 698 26.39 -12.28 -18.62
N PRO A 699 27.25 -13.01 -19.35
CA PRO A 699 28.04 -12.45 -20.45
C PRO A 699 27.12 -11.92 -21.56
N GLY A 700 27.46 -10.78 -22.16
CA GLY A 700 26.78 -10.25 -23.36
C GLY A 700 25.70 -9.17 -23.13
N MET A 701 25.31 -8.87 -21.88
CA MET A 701 24.32 -7.82 -21.60
C MET A 701 24.99 -6.46 -21.29
N PRO A 702 24.61 -5.36 -21.98
CA PRO A 702 25.18 -4.03 -21.74
C PRO A 702 24.75 -3.48 -20.37
N MET A 703 25.71 -2.91 -19.64
CA MET A 703 25.47 -2.29 -18.32
C MET A 703 24.78 -0.93 -18.48
N SER A 704 23.77 -0.66 -17.66
CA SER A 704 23.02 0.61 -17.64
C SER A 704 23.95 1.85 -17.51
N ASP A 705 25.07 1.70 -16.81
CA ASP A 705 26.12 2.70 -16.61
C ASP A 705 26.80 3.20 -17.90
N GLN A 706 26.87 2.38 -18.94
CA GLN A 706 27.47 2.78 -20.23
C GLN A 706 26.63 3.87 -20.91
N TYR A 707 25.30 3.73 -20.86
CA TYR A 707 24.38 4.69 -21.46
C TYR A 707 24.39 6.04 -20.74
N LEU A 708 24.63 6.05 -19.43
CA LEU A 708 24.78 7.29 -18.66
C LEU A 708 26.02 8.08 -19.09
N LYS A 709 27.15 7.40 -19.32
CA LYS A 709 28.37 8.04 -19.84
C LYS A 709 28.15 8.60 -21.24
N LEU A 710 27.50 7.83 -22.12
CA LEU A 710 27.16 8.28 -23.47
C LEU A 710 26.24 9.52 -23.45
N GLU A 711 25.27 9.56 -22.53
CA GLU A 711 24.40 10.70 -22.34
C GLU A 711 25.13 11.93 -21.77
N GLU A 712 26.04 11.73 -20.82
CA GLU A 712 26.90 12.80 -20.29
C GLU A 712 27.79 13.39 -21.39
N GLU A 713 28.39 12.54 -22.23
CA GLU A 713 29.16 12.95 -23.40
C GLU A 713 28.30 13.70 -24.42
N ARG A 714 27.06 13.23 -24.68
CA ARG A 714 26.09 13.91 -25.55
C ARG A 714 25.77 15.31 -25.02
N ARG A 715 25.47 15.44 -23.74
CA ARG A 715 25.22 16.73 -23.06
C ARG A 715 26.44 17.65 -23.12
N GLN A 716 27.66 17.11 -22.96
CA GLN A 716 28.88 17.89 -23.10
C GLN A 716 29.10 18.37 -24.54
N LYS A 717 28.86 17.50 -25.53
CA LYS A 717 28.92 17.85 -26.95
C LYS A 717 27.91 18.95 -27.30
N GLU A 718 26.64 18.81 -26.91
CA GLU A 718 25.60 19.83 -27.11
C GLU A 718 25.96 21.17 -26.47
N ARG A 719 26.45 21.17 -25.22
CA ARG A 719 26.95 22.38 -24.54
C ARG A 719 28.12 23.01 -25.30
N SER A 720 29.02 22.21 -25.85
CA SER A 720 30.15 22.69 -26.63
C SER A 720 29.71 23.29 -27.97
N GLU A 721 28.72 22.70 -28.63
CA GLU A 721 28.15 23.19 -29.89
C GLU A 721 27.34 24.47 -29.70
N ARG A 722 26.56 24.58 -28.62
CA ARG A 722 25.89 25.83 -28.25
C ARG A 722 26.88 26.95 -27.99
N LYS A 723 27.96 26.68 -27.23
CA LYS A 723 29.05 27.65 -27.05
C LYS A 723 29.72 28.05 -28.38
N LYS A 724 29.85 27.12 -29.34
CA LYS A 724 30.35 27.43 -30.70
C LYS A 724 29.35 28.29 -31.49
N LYS A 725 28.05 27.97 -31.45
CA LYS A 725 26.97 28.75 -32.09
C LYS A 725 26.84 30.17 -31.51
N GLU A 726 26.95 30.32 -30.19
CA GLU A 726 27.00 31.63 -29.52
C GLU A 726 28.24 32.44 -29.90
N LYS A 727 29.42 31.80 -29.96
CA LYS A 727 30.65 32.45 -30.44
C LYS A 727 30.52 32.87 -31.90
N LYS A 728 29.86 32.08 -32.75
CA LYS A 728 29.59 32.41 -34.16
C LYS A 728 28.61 33.59 -34.27
N LYS A 729 27.50 33.58 -33.49
CA LYS A 729 26.56 34.73 -33.40
C LYS A 729 27.22 35.99 -32.85
N LYS A 730 28.15 35.89 -31.90
CA LYS A 730 28.95 37.03 -31.40
C LYS A 730 29.92 37.57 -32.45
N ARG A 731 30.52 36.70 -33.28
CA ARG A 731 31.37 37.10 -34.41
C ARG A 731 30.57 37.76 -35.53
N GLU A 732 29.37 37.28 -35.82
CA GLU A 732 28.47 37.88 -36.83
C GLU A 732 27.86 39.21 -36.35
N LYS A 733 27.65 39.41 -35.04
CA LYS A 733 27.23 40.69 -34.45
C LYS A 733 28.29 41.81 -34.46
N HIS A 734 29.54 41.52 -34.82
CA HIS A 734 30.56 42.56 -35.00
C HIS A 734 30.46 43.29 -36.36
N GLY A 735 29.50 42.93 -37.23
CA GLY A 735 29.35 43.52 -38.57
C GLY A 735 28.14 44.44 -38.79
N ARG A 736 27.07 44.41 -37.99
CA ARG A 736 25.89 45.30 -38.18
C ARG A 736 25.20 45.66 -36.87
N GLY A 737 24.80 46.93 -36.79
CA GLY A 737 24.29 47.62 -35.61
C GLY A 737 23.04 47.03 -34.94
N ARG A 738 22.92 47.38 -33.66
CA ARG A 738 21.92 46.96 -32.66
C ARG A 738 20.46 47.13 -33.10
N ARG A 739 19.64 46.08 -32.87
CA ARG A 739 18.36 46.19 -32.14
C ARG A 739 18.22 44.98 -31.21
N ALA A 740 17.88 45.27 -29.96
CA ALA A 740 17.62 44.31 -28.91
C ALA A 740 16.14 43.91 -28.97
N ASP A 741 15.88 42.62 -29.00
CA ASP A 741 14.63 42.04 -28.53
C ASP A 741 15.00 40.89 -27.60
N SER A 742 14.50 40.96 -26.37
CA SER A 742 14.77 40.05 -25.27
C SER A 742 13.43 39.51 -24.80
N GLY A 743 12.96 38.48 -25.49
CA GLY A 743 11.93 37.58 -24.98
C GLY A 743 12.56 36.51 -24.08
N PRO A 744 11.83 35.99 -23.07
CA PRO A 744 12.35 34.94 -22.20
C PRO A 744 12.53 33.66 -23.02
N GLU A 745 13.74 33.12 -22.99
CA GLU A 745 14.10 31.86 -23.64
C GLU A 745 13.22 30.74 -23.05
N SER A 746 12.34 30.19 -23.88
CA SER A 746 11.56 28.99 -23.57
C SER A 746 12.51 27.84 -23.28
N GLU A 747 12.31 27.21 -22.11
CA GLU A 747 13.11 26.10 -21.60
C GLU A 747 13.31 25.01 -22.68
N GLU A 748 14.57 24.73 -22.98
CA GLU A 748 15.02 23.88 -24.10
C GLU A 748 14.59 22.42 -23.93
N ASP A 749 13.82 21.90 -24.90
CA ASP A 749 13.48 20.48 -25.02
C ASP A 749 14.71 19.64 -25.41
N ILE A 750 15.00 18.63 -24.60
CA ILE A 750 15.92 17.55 -24.96
C ILE A 750 15.19 16.67 -25.98
N THR A 751 15.73 16.52 -27.19
CA THR A 751 15.16 15.62 -28.20
C THR A 751 15.32 14.16 -27.73
N PRO A 752 14.21 13.41 -27.57
CA PRO A 752 14.29 11.98 -27.26
C PRO A 752 15.10 11.22 -28.31
N ALA A 753 15.88 10.22 -27.90
CA ALA A 753 16.61 9.36 -28.85
C ALA A 753 15.65 8.41 -29.61
N HIS A 754 14.47 8.15 -29.03
CA HIS A 754 13.42 7.32 -29.62
C HIS A 754 12.11 8.09 -29.56
N HIS A 755 11.36 8.09 -30.66
CA HIS A 755 9.99 8.60 -30.66
C HIS A 755 9.08 7.57 -29.97
N VAL A 756 8.29 8.02 -28.99
CA VAL A 756 7.27 7.17 -28.38
C VAL A 756 6.01 7.33 -29.22
N ASP A 757 5.63 6.28 -29.93
CA ASP A 757 4.31 6.19 -30.55
C ASP A 757 3.29 6.05 -29.42
N ILE A 758 2.82 7.18 -28.87
CA ILE A 758 1.65 7.19 -28.00
C ILE A 758 0.45 6.98 -28.92
N VAL A 759 0.22 5.73 -29.30
CA VAL A 759 -1.02 5.33 -29.96
C VAL A 759 -2.13 5.45 -28.91
N THR A 760 -2.65 6.66 -28.75
CA THR A 760 -3.98 6.91 -28.18
C THR A 760 -4.94 6.97 -29.36
N GLU A 761 -5.27 5.82 -29.93
CA GLU A 761 -6.40 5.72 -30.83
C GLU A 761 -7.72 5.82 -30.05
N GLU A 762 -8.72 6.35 -30.74
CA GLU A 762 -10.01 6.74 -30.19
C GLU A 762 -10.70 5.59 -29.44
N MET A 763 -11.34 5.94 -28.33
CA MET A 763 -12.21 5.01 -27.62
C MET A 763 -13.30 4.50 -28.60
N PRO A 764 -13.68 3.21 -28.55
CA PRO A 764 -14.79 2.71 -29.35
C PRO A 764 -16.04 3.57 -29.13
N GLU A 765 -16.85 3.77 -30.18
CA GLU A 765 -17.94 4.77 -30.28
C GLU A 765 -18.98 4.73 -29.13
N ASN A 766 -18.97 3.70 -28.27
CA ASN A 766 -19.95 3.46 -27.20
C ASN A 766 -19.40 3.57 -25.77
N ALA A 767 -18.21 4.13 -25.57
CA ALA A 767 -17.55 4.08 -24.27
C ALA A 767 -17.90 5.28 -23.36
N LEU A 768 -18.47 5.01 -22.18
CA LEU A 768 -18.98 6.03 -21.25
C LEU A 768 -17.86 6.85 -20.53
N PRO A 769 -18.07 8.15 -20.25
CA PRO A 769 -17.20 8.97 -19.42
C PRO A 769 -17.45 8.71 -17.92
N SER A 770 -16.37 8.67 -17.11
CA SER A 770 -16.41 8.49 -15.64
C SER A 770 -15.72 9.70 -15.01
N ASP A 771 -16.49 10.50 -14.26
CA ASP A 771 -16.00 11.70 -13.57
C ASP A 771 -16.36 11.70 -12.07
N ASP A 772 -16.83 10.58 -11.50
CA ASP A 772 -17.39 10.56 -10.14
C ASP A 772 -16.83 9.49 -9.17
N ASP A 773 -15.76 8.77 -9.52
CA ASP A 773 -15.28 7.62 -8.72
C ASP A 773 -14.42 7.99 -7.48
N ASP A 774 -14.17 9.27 -7.20
CA ASP A 774 -13.23 9.71 -6.14
C ASP A 774 -13.89 10.07 -4.78
N LYS A 775 -15.14 9.70 -4.53
CA LYS A 775 -15.81 9.99 -3.24
C LYS A 775 -16.16 8.72 -2.48
N ASP A 776 -15.45 8.48 -1.37
CA ASP A 776 -15.77 7.44 -0.39
C ASP A 776 -17.25 7.56 0.05
N PRO A 777 -18.11 6.56 -0.27
CA PRO A 777 -19.53 6.61 0.05
C PRO A 777 -19.82 6.52 1.56
N ASN A 778 -18.83 6.18 2.39
CA ASN A 778 -18.97 6.00 3.84
C ASN A 778 -18.37 7.13 4.68
N ASP A 779 -18.00 8.30 4.14
CA ASP A 779 -17.46 9.42 4.94
C ASP A 779 -18.54 9.97 5.92
N PRO A 780 -18.42 9.74 7.24
CA PRO A 780 -19.40 10.20 8.23
C PRO A 780 -19.45 11.74 8.37
N HIS A 781 -18.52 12.46 7.73
CA HIS A 781 -18.44 13.92 7.77
C HIS A 781 -19.12 14.60 6.57
N LYS A 782 -19.62 13.85 5.57
CA LYS A 782 -20.30 14.41 4.39
C LYS A 782 -21.51 15.29 4.74
N ALA A 783 -22.21 14.95 5.82
CA ALA A 783 -23.40 15.67 6.28
C ALA A 783 -23.09 17.03 6.96
N LEU A 784 -21.82 17.37 7.19
CA LEU A 784 -21.40 18.65 7.76
C LEU A 784 -21.20 19.77 6.73
N ASP A 785 -21.38 19.50 5.43
CA ASP A 785 -21.29 20.50 4.37
C ASP A 785 -22.59 21.34 4.27
N ILE A 786 -22.92 22.02 5.36
CA ILE A 786 -24.10 22.89 5.45
C ILE A 786 -23.66 24.33 5.16
N ASP A 787 -24.33 24.97 4.21
CA ASP A 787 -24.20 26.41 3.98
C ASP A 787 -24.86 27.17 5.14
N LEU A 788 -24.06 27.92 5.92
CA LEU A 788 -24.56 28.69 7.05
C LEU A 788 -25.30 29.97 6.62
N ASP A 789 -25.17 30.39 5.36
CA ASP A 789 -25.69 31.67 4.85
C ASP A 789 -26.97 31.53 4.00
N LYS A 790 -27.42 30.30 3.66
CA LYS A 790 -28.44 30.06 2.61
C LYS A 790 -29.91 30.38 2.95
N TYR A 791 -30.24 30.92 4.13
CA TYR A 791 -31.61 31.32 4.50
C TYR A 791 -31.63 32.52 5.46
N VAL A 792 -30.93 33.60 5.09
CA VAL A 792 -31.23 34.95 5.61
C VAL A 792 -32.26 35.61 4.71
#